data_AF-A0AA38SNJ3-F1
#
_entry.id   AF-A0AA38SNJ3-F1
#
_cell.length_a   1.000
_cell.length_b   1.000
_cell.length_c   1.000
_cell.angle_alpha   90.00
_cell.angle_beta   90.00
_cell.angle_gamma   90.00
#
_symmetry.space_group_name_H-M   'P 1'
#
loop_
_entity.id
_entity.type
_entity.pdbx_description
1 polymer ?
#
loop_
_entity_poly.entity_id
_entity_poly.type
_entity_poly.pdbx_seq_one_letter_code
_entity_poly.pdbx_strand_id
1 'polypeptide(L)'
;MIIRSPEPEVKILVDRDHIKTSFEEWARPGHFSRTIAKGPETTTWIWNLHADAHDFDSHTSDLEEISRKVFSAHFGQLSIIFLWLSGMYFHGARFSNYEAWLSDPTHIGPSAQVVWPIVGQEILNGDVGGGFRGIQITSGFFQLWRASGITSELQLYCTAIGALIFAALMLFAGWFHYHKAAPKLAWFQDVESMLNHHLAGLLGLGSLSWAGHQVHVSLPINQFLNAGVDPKEIPLPHEFILNRDLLAQLYPSFAEGATPFFTLNWSKYADFLTFRGGLDPVTGGLWLTDTAHHHLAIAILFLIAGHMYRTNWGIGHGLKDILEAHKGPFTGQGHKGLYEILTTSWHAQLSLNLAMLGSLTIVVAHHMYAMPPYPYLATDYGTQLSLFTHHMWIGGFLIVGAAAHAAIFMVRDYDPTTRYNDLLDRVLRHRDAIISHLNWACIFLGFHSFGLYIHNDTMSALGRPQDMFSDTAIQLQPVFAQWIQNTHALAPGATAPGATASTSLTWGGGDLVAVGGKVALLPIPLGTADFLVHHIHAFTIHVTVLILLKGVLFARSSRLIPDKANLGFRFPCDGPGRGGTCQVSAWDHVFLGLFWMYNAISVVIFHFSWKMQSDVWGSISDQGVVTHITGGNFAQSSITINGWLRDFLWAQASQEDLKGIMALRFPRFSQGLAQDPTTRRIWFGIATAHDFESHDDITEERLYQNIFASHFGQLAIIFLWTSGNLFHVAWQGNFESWVQDPLHVRPIAHAIWDPHFGQPAVEAFTRGGALGPVNIAYSGVYQWWYTIGLRTNEDLYTGALFLLFISAISLIAGWLHLQPKWKPSVSWFKNAESRLNHHLSGLFGVSSLAWTGHLVHVAIPASRGEYVRWNNFLDVLPHPQGLGPLFTGQWNVYAQNPDSSSHLFGTSQGAGTAILTLLGGFHPQTQSLWLTDMAHHHLAIAFLFLIAGHMYRTNFGIGHSMKDLLDAHIPPGGRLGRGHKGLYDTINNSIHFQLGLALASLGVITSLVAQHMYSLPAYAFIAQDFTTQAALYTHHQYIAGFIMTGAFAHGAIFFIRDYNPEQNEDNVLARMLEHKEAIISHLSWASLFLGFHTLGLYVHNDVMLAFGTPEKANLNRTYICSMDTICSW
;
A
#
# COMPACT_ATOMS: atom_id res chain seq x y z
N MET A 1 -55.28 27.61 17.24
CA MET A 1 -54.83 28.12 15.93
C MET A 1 -53.72 29.13 16.21
N ILE A 2 -52.47 28.68 16.26
CA ILE A 2 -51.30 29.57 16.44
C ILE A 2 -50.80 29.86 15.03
N ILE A 3 -50.98 31.09 14.57
CA ILE A 3 -50.43 31.58 13.31
C ILE A 3 -48.90 31.69 13.54
N ARG A 4 -48.15 30.67 13.09
CA ARG A 4 -46.69 30.78 12.97
C ARG A 4 -46.37 31.79 11.85
N SER A 5 -45.33 32.57 12.06
CA SER A 5 -44.75 33.50 11.07
C SER A 5 -44.53 32.80 9.72
N PRO A 6 -44.61 33.50 8.57
CA PRO A 6 -44.29 32.90 7.29
C PRO A 6 -42.83 32.43 7.30
N GLU A 7 -42.60 31.14 7.04
CA GLU A 7 -41.27 30.64 6.69
C GLU A 7 -40.83 31.29 5.36
N PRO A 8 -39.53 31.57 5.16
CA PRO A 8 -39.06 32.20 3.93
C PRO A 8 -39.38 31.33 2.71
N GLU A 9 -40.01 31.92 1.70
CA GLU A 9 -40.29 31.25 0.42
C GLU A 9 -38.98 30.81 -0.26
N VAL A 10 -38.94 29.56 -0.73
CA VAL A 10 -37.91 29.02 -1.63
C VAL A 10 -37.84 29.91 -2.87
N LYS A 11 -36.72 30.61 -3.03
CA LYS A 11 -36.47 31.57 -4.12
C LYS A 11 -35.08 31.35 -4.69
N ILE A 12 -34.98 31.38 -6.02
CA ILE A 12 -33.69 31.46 -6.70
C ILE A 12 -33.20 32.90 -6.59
N LEU A 13 -32.13 33.10 -5.83
CA LEU A 13 -31.50 34.41 -5.63
C LEU A 13 -30.06 34.33 -6.13
N VAL A 14 -29.72 35.19 -7.10
CA VAL A 14 -28.38 35.24 -7.72
C VAL A 14 -27.89 36.69 -7.82
N ASP A 15 -26.57 36.88 -7.67
CA ASP A 15 -25.89 38.10 -8.04
C ASP A 15 -25.47 38.06 -9.51
N ARG A 16 -25.75 39.14 -10.24
CA ARG A 16 -25.32 39.27 -11.63
C ARG A 16 -23.93 39.88 -11.70
N ASP A 17 -23.09 39.29 -12.55
CA ASP A 17 -21.71 39.77 -12.80
C ASP A 17 -20.90 39.94 -11.50
N HIS A 18 -20.98 38.95 -10.60
CA HIS A 18 -20.34 38.94 -9.27
C HIS A 18 -18.83 39.22 -9.33
N ILE A 19 -18.10 38.46 -10.17
CA ILE A 19 -16.65 38.62 -10.37
C ILE A 19 -16.35 38.75 -11.85
N LYS A 20 -15.65 39.82 -12.23
CA LYS A 20 -15.20 40.05 -13.61
C LYS A 20 -14.23 38.94 -14.04
N THR A 21 -14.53 38.26 -15.15
CA THR A 21 -13.58 37.33 -15.78
C THR A 21 -12.37 38.10 -16.31
N SER A 22 -11.19 37.85 -15.74
CA SER A 22 -9.92 38.49 -16.07
C SER A 22 -8.75 37.53 -15.80
N PHE A 23 -7.69 37.62 -16.61
CA PHE A 23 -6.43 36.91 -16.36
C PHE A 23 -5.52 37.62 -15.35
N GLU A 24 -5.92 38.77 -14.81
CA GLU A 24 -5.10 39.55 -13.87
C GLU A 24 -4.69 38.72 -12.63
N GLU A 25 -5.62 38.00 -12.03
CA GLU A 25 -5.34 37.18 -10.84
C GLU A 25 -4.52 35.92 -11.15
N TRP A 26 -4.49 35.47 -12.41
CA TRP A 26 -3.62 34.35 -12.83
C TRP A 26 -2.15 34.77 -12.84
N ALA A 27 -1.87 36.04 -13.12
CA ALA A 27 -0.53 36.62 -13.04
C ALA A 27 -0.06 36.87 -11.59
N ARG A 28 -0.93 36.67 -10.59
CA ARG A 28 -0.65 36.78 -9.16
C ARG A 28 -0.93 35.45 -8.45
N PRO A 29 -0.04 34.44 -8.59
CA PRO A 29 -0.28 33.16 -7.92
C PRO A 29 -0.34 33.37 -6.40
N GLY A 30 -1.33 32.75 -5.75
CA GLY A 30 -1.57 32.91 -4.31
C GLY A 30 -2.41 34.13 -3.93
N HIS A 31 -3.00 34.85 -4.90
CA HIS A 31 -3.89 36.00 -4.65
C HIS A 31 -5.02 35.73 -3.65
N PHE A 32 -5.46 34.46 -3.55
CA PHE A 32 -6.53 34.02 -2.67
C PHE A 32 -6.15 33.98 -1.17
N SER A 33 -4.86 34.04 -0.83
CA SER A 33 -4.38 34.04 0.56
C SER A 33 -3.56 35.29 0.82
N ARG A 34 -3.93 36.10 1.83
CA ARG A 34 -3.16 37.30 2.21
C ARG A 34 -1.73 36.96 2.64
N THR A 35 -1.51 35.75 3.14
CA THR A 35 -0.20 35.26 3.60
C THR A 35 0.69 34.96 2.40
N ILE A 36 0.14 34.34 1.35
CA ILE A 36 0.88 33.92 0.15
C ILE A 36 0.93 35.07 -0.88
N ALA A 37 -0.06 35.95 -0.97
CA ALA A 37 -0.08 37.05 -1.94
C ALA A 37 1.12 38.03 -1.86
N LYS A 38 1.91 38.00 -0.78
CA LYS A 38 3.14 38.81 -0.61
C LYS A 38 4.29 38.39 -1.53
N GLY A 39 4.21 37.21 -2.15
CA GLY A 39 5.20 36.69 -3.09
C GLY A 39 6.19 35.69 -2.48
N PRO A 40 6.97 35.00 -3.34
CA PRO A 40 7.85 33.91 -2.94
C PRO A 40 9.16 34.43 -2.34
N GLU A 41 9.12 34.86 -1.07
CA GLU A 41 10.34 35.07 -0.29
C GLU A 41 11.07 33.74 -0.03
N THR A 42 10.33 32.64 -0.12
CA THR A 42 10.69 31.31 0.38
C THR A 42 10.15 30.22 -0.56
N THR A 43 10.78 29.04 -0.68
CA THR A 43 10.21 27.93 -1.47
C THR A 43 8.94 27.31 -0.85
N THR A 44 8.64 27.62 0.41
CA THR A 44 7.41 27.26 1.16
C THR A 44 6.25 27.81 0.44
N TRP A 45 6.42 29.03 -0.03
CA TRP A 45 5.41 29.74 -0.75
C TRP A 45 4.87 28.89 -1.90
N ILE A 46 5.73 28.17 -2.62
CA ILE A 46 5.33 27.28 -3.71
C ILE A 46 4.51 26.12 -3.14
N TRP A 47 4.95 25.47 -2.08
CA TRP A 47 4.22 24.33 -1.50
C TRP A 47 2.88 24.73 -0.87
N ASN A 48 2.84 25.84 -0.12
CA ASN A 48 1.62 26.38 0.47
C ASN A 48 0.65 26.89 -0.60
N LEU A 49 1.16 27.45 -1.70
CA LEU A 49 0.34 27.82 -2.85
C LEU A 49 -0.48 26.62 -3.35
N HIS A 50 0.11 25.42 -3.40
CA HIS A 50 -0.61 24.21 -3.81
C HIS A 50 -1.46 23.61 -2.68
N ALA A 51 -0.90 23.52 -1.46
CA ALA A 51 -1.57 22.90 -0.31
C ALA A 51 -2.84 23.65 0.11
N ASP A 52 -2.86 24.97 -0.04
CA ASP A 52 -3.95 25.82 0.43
C ASP A 52 -4.89 26.26 -0.73
N ALA A 53 -4.63 25.82 -1.97
CA ALA A 53 -5.39 26.23 -3.16
C ALA A 53 -6.90 25.92 -3.07
N HIS A 54 -7.26 24.78 -2.47
CA HIS A 54 -8.65 24.36 -2.29
C HIS A 54 -9.12 24.45 -0.83
N ASP A 55 -8.31 25.04 0.06
CA ASP A 55 -8.73 25.35 1.42
C ASP A 55 -9.51 26.68 1.45
N PHE A 56 -10.70 26.69 0.84
CA PHE A 56 -11.47 27.92 0.59
C PHE A 56 -11.80 28.72 1.85
N ASP A 57 -11.98 28.05 3.00
CA ASP A 57 -12.25 28.68 4.29
C ASP A 57 -11.04 29.47 4.81
N SER A 58 -9.83 29.12 4.35
CA SER A 58 -8.62 29.90 4.66
C SER A 58 -8.49 31.17 3.81
N HIS A 59 -9.22 31.26 2.70
CA HIS A 59 -9.15 32.41 1.77
C HIS A 59 -10.00 33.59 2.27
N THR A 60 -11.18 33.27 2.82
CA THR A 60 -12.18 34.24 3.26
C THR A 60 -13.04 33.64 4.38
N SER A 61 -13.58 34.48 5.26
CA SER A 61 -14.57 34.06 6.27
C SER A 61 -16.02 34.18 5.79
N ASP A 62 -16.24 34.57 4.53
CA ASP A 62 -17.57 34.70 3.94
C ASP A 62 -18.07 33.35 3.40
N LEU A 63 -19.02 32.75 4.13
CA LEU A 63 -19.62 31.46 3.78
C LEU A 63 -20.36 31.49 2.43
N GLU A 64 -20.89 32.64 2.00
CA GLU A 64 -21.54 32.76 0.69
C GLU A 64 -20.51 32.58 -0.43
N GLU A 65 -19.37 33.26 -0.34
CA GLU A 65 -18.27 33.15 -1.30
C GLU A 65 -17.65 31.74 -1.31
N ILE A 66 -17.45 31.14 -0.13
CA ILE A 66 -17.00 29.74 -0.01
C ILE A 66 -17.98 28.81 -0.75
N SER A 67 -19.29 28.94 -0.50
CA SER A 67 -20.32 28.11 -1.12
C SER A 67 -20.33 28.25 -2.64
N ARG A 68 -20.11 29.46 -3.16
CA ARG A 68 -19.96 29.72 -4.61
C ARG A 68 -18.74 29.04 -5.21
N LYS A 69 -17.59 29.10 -4.53
CA LYS A 69 -16.36 28.42 -4.96
C LYS A 69 -16.55 26.90 -4.97
N VAL A 70 -17.13 26.33 -3.91
CA VAL A 70 -17.44 24.90 -3.81
C VAL A 70 -18.36 24.47 -4.97
N PHE A 71 -19.45 25.21 -5.21
CA PHE A 71 -20.40 24.89 -6.27
C PHE A 71 -19.79 24.96 -7.67
N SER A 72 -18.96 25.97 -7.95
CA SER A 72 -18.22 26.07 -9.21
C SER A 72 -17.19 24.94 -9.37
N ALA A 73 -16.47 24.60 -8.30
CA ALA A 73 -15.51 23.50 -8.30
C ALA A 73 -16.18 22.14 -8.56
N HIS A 74 -17.41 21.92 -8.07
CA HIS A 74 -18.18 20.70 -8.39
C HIS A 74 -18.41 20.55 -9.90
N PHE A 75 -18.75 21.65 -10.60
CA PHE A 75 -18.87 21.63 -12.06
C PHE A 75 -17.53 21.37 -12.77
N GLY A 76 -16.43 21.93 -12.25
CA GLY A 76 -15.08 21.62 -12.72
C GLY A 76 -14.77 20.12 -12.60
N GLN A 77 -15.08 19.51 -11.46
CA GLN A 77 -14.90 18.08 -11.23
C GLN A 77 -15.79 17.23 -12.15
N LEU A 78 -17.06 17.59 -12.33
CA LEU A 78 -17.97 16.91 -13.27
C LEU A 78 -17.47 17.00 -14.71
N SER A 79 -16.89 18.14 -15.12
CA SER A 79 -16.27 18.30 -16.44
C SER A 79 -15.13 17.31 -16.65
N ILE A 80 -14.26 17.13 -15.65
CA ILE A 80 -13.16 16.15 -15.69
C ILE A 80 -13.71 14.71 -15.77
N ILE A 81 -14.76 14.38 -15.00
CA ILE A 81 -15.40 13.06 -15.04
C ILE A 81 -15.98 12.78 -16.44
N PHE A 82 -16.70 13.73 -17.04
CA PHE A 82 -17.24 13.57 -18.38
C PHE A 82 -16.16 13.49 -19.46
N LEU A 83 -15.05 14.23 -19.30
CA LEU A 83 -13.91 14.12 -20.20
C LEU A 83 -13.22 12.75 -20.10
N TRP A 84 -13.05 12.24 -18.89
CA TRP A 84 -12.54 10.88 -18.67
C TRP A 84 -13.47 9.83 -19.29
N LEU A 85 -14.78 9.90 -19.04
CA LEU A 85 -15.77 9.01 -19.66
C LEU A 85 -15.71 9.10 -21.19
N SER A 86 -15.66 10.31 -21.76
CA SER A 86 -15.51 10.52 -23.20
C SER A 86 -14.28 9.79 -23.74
N GLY A 87 -13.13 9.91 -23.06
CA GLY A 87 -11.92 9.16 -23.38
C GLY A 87 -12.13 7.65 -23.37
N MET A 88 -12.81 7.09 -22.37
CA MET A 88 -13.07 5.65 -22.29
C MET A 88 -13.92 5.15 -23.46
N TYR A 89 -15.02 5.86 -23.78
CA TYR A 89 -15.86 5.53 -24.94
C TYR A 89 -15.12 5.71 -26.27
N PHE A 90 -14.31 6.76 -26.41
CA PHE A 90 -13.53 7.02 -27.62
C PHE A 90 -12.48 5.94 -27.87
N HIS A 91 -11.77 5.53 -26.83
CA HIS A 91 -10.82 4.42 -26.91
C HIS A 91 -11.51 3.11 -27.29
N GLY A 92 -12.68 2.82 -26.70
CA GLY A 92 -13.56 1.73 -27.12
C GLY A 92 -13.95 1.81 -28.60
N ALA A 93 -14.22 2.99 -29.12
CA ALA A 93 -14.65 3.18 -30.50
C ALA A 93 -13.52 3.13 -31.54
N ARG A 94 -12.25 3.39 -31.17
CA ARG A 94 -11.17 3.63 -32.15
C ARG A 94 -9.97 2.71 -32.01
N PHE A 95 -9.72 2.17 -30.82
CA PHE A 95 -8.49 1.44 -30.49
C PHE A 95 -8.80 0.16 -29.71
N SER A 96 -9.93 -0.48 -30.02
CA SER A 96 -10.41 -1.62 -29.27
C SER A 96 -10.81 -2.79 -30.19
N ASN A 97 -11.05 -3.94 -29.59
CA ASN A 97 -11.63 -5.11 -30.23
C ASN A 97 -13.10 -5.33 -29.84
N TYR A 98 -13.86 -4.28 -29.52
CA TYR A 98 -15.21 -4.40 -28.95
C TYR A 98 -16.18 -5.20 -29.82
N GLU A 99 -16.28 -4.94 -31.13
CA GLU A 99 -17.19 -5.69 -32.01
C GLU A 99 -16.78 -7.17 -32.14
N ALA A 100 -15.48 -7.46 -32.18
CA ALA A 100 -14.98 -8.83 -32.20
C ALA A 100 -15.25 -9.54 -30.87
N TRP A 101 -15.05 -8.86 -29.74
CA TRP A 101 -15.40 -9.39 -28.43
C TRP A 101 -16.91 -9.65 -28.29
N LEU A 102 -17.75 -8.81 -28.89
CA LEU A 102 -19.20 -8.96 -28.79
C LEU A 102 -19.70 -10.25 -29.47
N SER A 103 -19.02 -10.72 -30.52
CA SER A 103 -19.35 -11.97 -31.21
C SER A 103 -18.81 -13.23 -30.50
N ASP A 104 -17.71 -13.13 -29.73
CA ASP A 104 -17.20 -14.21 -28.88
C ASP A 104 -16.67 -13.70 -27.53
N PRO A 105 -17.57 -13.36 -26.59
CA PRO A 105 -17.21 -12.77 -25.30
C PRO A 105 -16.55 -13.80 -24.35
N THR A 106 -16.62 -15.09 -24.68
CA THR A 106 -16.09 -16.18 -23.84
C THR A 106 -14.60 -16.42 -24.05
N HIS A 107 -14.08 -16.20 -25.26
CA HIS A 107 -12.69 -16.50 -25.60
C HIS A 107 -11.85 -15.26 -25.92
N ILE A 108 -12.46 -14.17 -26.37
CA ILE A 108 -11.74 -12.94 -26.70
C ILE A 108 -11.55 -12.10 -25.43
N GLY A 109 -10.34 -11.62 -25.18
CA GLY A 109 -10.03 -10.70 -24.08
C GLY A 109 -10.40 -9.25 -24.44
N PRO A 110 -11.01 -8.48 -23.53
CA PRO A 110 -11.32 -7.08 -23.80
C PRO A 110 -10.04 -6.25 -23.86
N SER A 111 -9.85 -5.46 -24.92
CA SER A 111 -8.69 -4.58 -25.11
C SER A 111 -9.12 -3.25 -25.71
N ALA A 112 -8.63 -2.14 -25.18
CA ALA A 112 -8.97 -0.78 -25.63
C ALA A 112 -7.78 0.21 -25.66
N GLN A 113 -6.56 -0.31 -25.53
CA GLN A 113 -5.34 0.50 -25.58
C GLN A 113 -4.28 -0.17 -26.45
N VAL A 114 -3.73 0.59 -27.40
CA VAL A 114 -2.68 0.14 -28.31
C VAL A 114 -1.45 1.02 -28.14
N VAL A 115 -0.30 0.38 -27.95
CA VAL A 115 0.98 1.05 -27.72
C VAL A 115 1.70 1.27 -29.04
N TRP A 116 2.29 2.45 -29.22
CA TRP A 116 3.06 2.78 -30.42
C TRP A 116 4.40 2.02 -30.49
N PRO A 117 4.81 1.53 -31.68
CA PRO A 117 6.06 0.80 -31.87
C PRO A 117 7.27 1.75 -32.02
N ILE A 118 7.77 2.25 -30.89
CA ILE A 118 8.88 3.24 -30.88
C ILE A 118 10.18 2.61 -30.39
N VAL A 119 10.16 1.98 -29.22
CA VAL A 119 11.37 1.51 -28.50
C VAL A 119 11.32 0.01 -28.15
N GLY A 120 10.53 -0.78 -28.86
CA GLY A 120 10.24 -2.18 -28.52
C GLY A 120 9.06 -2.34 -27.56
N GLN A 121 8.42 -1.24 -27.14
CA GLN A 121 7.26 -1.24 -26.25
C GLN A 121 5.99 -1.81 -26.90
N GLU A 122 5.96 -2.02 -28.22
CA GLU A 122 4.88 -2.73 -28.91
C GLU A 122 4.74 -4.19 -28.47
N ILE A 123 5.73 -4.75 -27.76
CA ILE A 123 5.61 -6.04 -27.07
C ILE A 123 4.44 -6.07 -26.07
N LEU A 124 4.02 -4.89 -25.57
CA LEU A 124 2.85 -4.76 -24.69
C LEU A 124 1.52 -4.97 -25.44
N ASN A 125 1.52 -4.93 -26.78
CA ASN A 125 0.34 -5.25 -27.59
C ASN A 125 0.19 -6.78 -27.70
N GLY A 126 -0.25 -7.40 -26.60
CA GLY A 126 -0.51 -8.84 -26.52
C GLY A 126 -1.62 -9.28 -27.49
N ASP A 127 -1.56 -10.55 -27.89
CA ASP A 127 -2.66 -11.16 -28.66
C ASP A 127 -3.82 -11.46 -27.70
N VAL A 128 -4.93 -10.76 -27.91
CA VAL A 128 -6.15 -10.87 -27.09
C VAL A 128 -7.28 -11.59 -27.82
N GLY A 129 -7.00 -12.16 -29.01
CA GLY A 129 -8.00 -12.77 -29.87
C GLY A 129 -8.72 -11.78 -30.80
N GLY A 130 -9.58 -12.29 -31.68
CA GLY A 130 -10.34 -11.47 -32.64
C GLY A 130 -9.48 -10.76 -33.71
N GLY A 131 -8.24 -11.22 -33.94
CA GLY A 131 -7.29 -10.59 -34.86
C GLY A 131 -6.73 -9.25 -34.36
N PHE A 132 -6.92 -8.92 -33.08
CA PHE A 132 -6.49 -7.66 -32.47
C PHE A 132 -5.30 -7.86 -31.52
N ARG A 133 -4.41 -6.86 -31.48
CA ARG A 133 -3.28 -6.82 -30.55
C ARG A 133 -3.27 -5.52 -29.76
N GLY A 134 -3.25 -5.62 -28.43
CA GLY A 134 -3.31 -4.47 -27.53
C GLY A 134 -3.17 -4.87 -26.07
N ILE A 135 -3.34 -3.90 -25.17
CA ILE A 135 -3.35 -4.14 -23.73
C ILE A 135 -4.74 -4.61 -23.32
N GLN A 136 -4.81 -5.79 -22.70
CA GLN A 136 -6.03 -6.29 -22.08
C GLN A 136 -6.44 -5.37 -20.92
N ILE A 137 -7.68 -4.88 -20.96
CA ILE A 137 -8.26 -4.02 -19.93
C ILE A 137 -9.02 -4.85 -18.90
N THR A 138 -9.06 -4.38 -17.65
CA THR A 138 -9.78 -5.04 -16.53
C THR A 138 -10.80 -4.12 -15.86
N SER A 139 -11.28 -3.11 -16.59
CA SER A 139 -12.23 -2.10 -16.10
C SER A 139 -13.70 -2.48 -16.26
N GLY A 140 -14.01 -3.54 -17.03
CA GLY A 140 -15.38 -4.02 -17.25
C GLY A 140 -16.23 -3.20 -18.22
N PHE A 141 -15.64 -2.26 -18.98
CA PHE A 141 -16.39 -1.42 -19.91
C PHE A 141 -17.10 -2.20 -21.01
N PHE A 142 -16.50 -3.27 -21.54
CA PHE A 142 -17.11 -4.06 -22.61
C PHE A 142 -18.41 -4.74 -22.15
N GLN A 143 -18.39 -5.33 -20.96
CA GLN A 143 -19.56 -5.95 -20.34
C GLN A 143 -20.65 -4.91 -20.04
N LEU A 144 -20.28 -3.71 -19.57
CA LEU A 144 -21.20 -2.59 -19.36
C LEU A 144 -21.85 -2.12 -20.67
N TRP A 145 -21.07 -1.98 -21.75
CA TRP A 145 -21.57 -1.53 -23.05
C TRP A 145 -22.51 -2.56 -23.69
N ARG A 146 -22.18 -3.85 -23.61
CA ARG A 146 -23.08 -4.94 -24.01
C ARG A 146 -24.38 -4.90 -23.23
N ALA A 147 -24.30 -4.78 -21.89
CA ALA A 147 -25.48 -4.64 -21.04
C ALA A 147 -26.32 -3.41 -21.41
N SER A 148 -25.72 -2.37 -22.00
CA SER A 148 -26.42 -1.16 -22.44
C SER A 148 -27.06 -1.28 -23.83
N GLY A 149 -26.84 -2.39 -24.55
CA GLY A 149 -27.34 -2.62 -25.90
C GLY A 149 -26.49 -1.99 -27.00
N ILE A 150 -25.22 -1.68 -26.72
CA ILE A 150 -24.29 -1.12 -27.72
C ILE A 150 -23.74 -2.26 -28.59
N THR A 151 -23.93 -2.17 -29.91
CA THR A 151 -23.55 -3.23 -30.86
C THR A 151 -22.47 -2.81 -31.86
N SER A 152 -22.12 -1.52 -31.95
CA SER A 152 -21.11 -1.03 -32.90
C SER A 152 -20.23 0.10 -32.36
N GLU A 153 -19.04 0.25 -32.95
CA GLU A 153 -18.10 1.33 -32.66
C GLU A 153 -18.69 2.72 -32.90
N LEU A 154 -19.61 2.86 -33.85
CA LEU A 154 -20.28 4.12 -34.16
C LEU A 154 -21.05 4.67 -32.96
N GLN A 155 -21.75 3.80 -32.23
CA GLN A 155 -22.52 4.19 -31.04
C GLN A 155 -21.58 4.63 -29.90
N LEU A 156 -20.46 3.94 -29.70
CA LEU A 156 -19.42 4.34 -28.74
C LEU A 156 -18.85 5.71 -29.10
N TYR A 157 -18.57 5.95 -30.39
CA TYR A 157 -18.06 7.22 -30.88
C TYR A 157 -19.06 8.38 -30.63
N CYS A 158 -20.34 8.18 -30.96
CA CYS A 158 -21.38 9.16 -30.68
C CYS A 158 -21.50 9.47 -29.18
N THR A 159 -21.41 8.44 -28.33
CA THR A 159 -21.44 8.59 -26.87
C THR A 159 -20.24 9.38 -26.35
N ALA A 160 -19.04 9.13 -26.91
CA ALA A 160 -17.83 9.88 -26.59
C ALA A 160 -17.98 11.37 -26.90
N ILE A 161 -18.51 11.71 -28.09
CA ILE A 161 -18.78 13.12 -28.46
C ILE A 161 -19.84 13.75 -27.57
N GLY A 162 -20.91 13.02 -27.24
CA GLY A 162 -21.92 13.46 -26.28
C GLY A 162 -21.31 13.81 -24.92
N ALA A 163 -20.53 12.89 -24.35
CA ALA A 163 -19.83 13.12 -23.08
C ALA A 163 -18.86 14.32 -23.15
N LEU A 164 -18.17 14.53 -24.28
CA LEU A 164 -17.29 15.69 -24.47
C LEU A 164 -18.08 17.01 -24.50
N ILE A 165 -19.23 17.04 -25.16
CA ILE A 165 -20.13 18.21 -25.15
C ILE A 165 -20.59 18.49 -23.72
N PHE A 166 -20.99 17.46 -22.97
CA PHE A 166 -21.36 17.61 -21.56
C PHE A 166 -20.20 18.10 -20.70
N ALA A 167 -18.96 17.65 -20.94
CA ALA A 167 -17.78 18.18 -20.26
C ALA A 167 -17.64 19.70 -20.47
N ALA A 168 -17.81 20.18 -21.71
CA ALA A 168 -17.78 21.60 -22.03
C ALA A 168 -18.96 22.38 -21.38
N LEU A 169 -20.16 21.79 -21.36
CA LEU A 169 -21.33 22.38 -20.69
C LEU A 169 -21.12 22.49 -19.18
N MET A 170 -20.54 21.48 -18.53
CA MET A 170 -20.22 21.54 -17.10
C MET A 170 -19.19 22.63 -16.81
N LEU A 171 -18.13 22.73 -17.62
CA LEU A 171 -17.12 23.80 -17.47
C LEU A 171 -17.75 25.20 -17.63
N PHE A 172 -18.63 25.36 -18.63
CA PHE A 172 -19.39 26.60 -18.81
C PHE A 172 -20.32 26.90 -17.63
N ALA A 173 -21.03 25.90 -17.11
CA ALA A 173 -21.92 26.06 -15.96
C ALA A 173 -21.16 26.51 -14.70
N GLY A 174 -19.98 25.93 -14.44
CA GLY A 174 -19.12 26.36 -13.33
C GLY A 174 -18.67 27.82 -13.47
N TRP A 175 -18.21 28.22 -14.66
CA TRP A 175 -17.88 29.61 -14.95
C TRP A 175 -19.11 30.54 -14.79
N PHE A 176 -20.26 30.14 -15.34
CA PHE A 176 -21.48 30.94 -15.34
C PHE A 176 -22.00 31.17 -13.91
N HIS A 177 -22.06 30.12 -13.09
CA HIS A 177 -22.54 30.19 -11.71
C HIS A 177 -21.53 30.75 -10.71
N TYR A 178 -20.31 31.08 -11.14
CA TYR A 178 -19.35 31.81 -10.32
C TYR A 178 -19.24 33.29 -10.74
N HIS A 179 -19.10 33.55 -12.04
CA HIS A 179 -18.83 34.89 -12.57
C HIS A 179 -20.09 35.66 -12.94
N LYS A 180 -21.14 35.00 -13.45
CA LYS A 180 -22.28 35.67 -14.09
C LYS A 180 -23.57 35.63 -13.28
N ALA A 181 -23.90 34.49 -12.68
CA ALA A 181 -25.12 34.30 -11.91
C ALA A 181 -24.81 33.51 -10.62
N ALA A 182 -24.11 34.18 -9.69
CA ALA A 182 -23.61 33.56 -8.47
C ALA A 182 -24.74 33.41 -7.43
N PRO A 183 -25.11 32.19 -6.99
CA PRO A 183 -26.20 32.00 -6.04
C PRO A 183 -25.92 32.63 -4.67
N LYS A 184 -26.97 33.08 -3.99
CA LYS A 184 -26.92 33.58 -2.60
C LYS A 184 -26.86 32.43 -1.59
N LEU A 185 -26.35 32.70 -0.37
CA LEU A 185 -26.22 31.68 0.68
C LEU A 185 -27.56 31.00 1.03
N ALA A 186 -28.65 31.77 1.05
CA ALA A 186 -29.98 31.24 1.33
C ALA A 186 -30.42 30.14 0.35
N TRP A 187 -29.93 30.15 -0.89
CA TRP A 187 -30.21 29.09 -1.87
C TRP A 187 -29.44 27.81 -1.54
N PHE A 188 -28.19 27.91 -1.10
CA PHE A 188 -27.38 26.76 -0.68
C PHE A 188 -27.91 26.12 0.62
N GLN A 189 -28.49 26.93 1.51
CA GLN A 189 -29.01 26.48 2.80
C GLN A 189 -30.44 25.92 2.73
N ASP A 190 -31.09 25.96 1.57
CA ASP A 190 -32.40 25.36 1.34
C ASP A 190 -32.29 23.83 1.15
N VAL A 191 -32.02 23.16 2.26
CA VAL A 191 -31.77 21.71 2.30
C VAL A 191 -33.01 20.89 2.02
N GLU A 192 -34.20 21.34 2.41
CA GLU A 192 -35.46 20.68 2.10
C GLU A 192 -35.69 20.63 0.58
N SER A 193 -35.50 21.75 -0.12
CA SER A 193 -35.59 21.78 -1.59
C SER A 193 -34.51 20.92 -2.22
N MET A 194 -33.26 21.02 -1.76
CA MET A 194 -32.14 20.23 -2.28
C MET A 194 -32.40 18.72 -2.16
N LEU A 195 -32.85 18.24 -0.99
CA LEU A 195 -33.16 16.83 -0.75
C LEU A 195 -34.33 16.35 -1.61
N ASN A 196 -35.41 17.12 -1.71
CA ASN A 196 -36.53 16.78 -2.58
C ASN A 196 -36.10 16.63 -4.04
N HIS A 197 -35.31 17.57 -4.57
CA HIS A 197 -34.82 17.53 -5.95
C HIS A 197 -33.78 16.42 -6.19
N HIS A 198 -32.91 16.14 -5.23
CA HIS A 198 -31.94 15.05 -5.36
C HIS A 198 -32.60 13.67 -5.26
N LEU A 199 -33.54 13.49 -4.32
CA LEU A 199 -34.27 12.23 -4.19
C LEU A 199 -35.20 12.01 -5.39
N ALA A 200 -36.16 12.89 -5.64
CA ALA A 200 -37.13 12.68 -6.72
C ALA A 200 -36.54 12.93 -8.11
N GLY A 201 -35.77 14.00 -8.28
CA GLY A 201 -35.19 14.39 -9.56
C GLY A 201 -33.97 13.54 -9.93
N LEU A 202 -32.86 13.72 -9.21
CA LEU A 202 -31.59 13.09 -9.58
C LEU A 202 -31.65 11.55 -9.48
N LEU A 203 -32.09 11.00 -8.34
CA LEU A 203 -32.16 9.55 -8.13
C LEU A 203 -33.42 8.94 -8.74
N GLY A 204 -34.59 9.52 -8.48
CA GLY A 204 -35.89 9.02 -8.95
C GLY A 204 -36.02 9.04 -10.47
N LEU A 205 -35.94 10.22 -11.11
CA LEU A 205 -36.03 10.32 -12.57
C LEU A 205 -34.80 9.70 -13.27
N GLY A 206 -33.62 9.72 -12.64
CA GLY A 206 -32.44 9.01 -13.14
C GLY A 206 -32.69 7.51 -13.26
N SER A 207 -33.17 6.88 -12.18
CA SER A 207 -33.51 5.45 -12.15
C SER A 207 -34.66 5.13 -13.09
N LEU A 208 -35.69 5.99 -13.18
CA LEU A 208 -36.82 5.80 -14.10
C LEU A 208 -36.37 5.83 -15.56
N SER A 209 -35.52 6.79 -15.91
CA SER A 209 -34.97 6.92 -17.27
C SER A 209 -34.10 5.72 -17.63
N TRP A 210 -33.31 5.22 -16.67
CA TRP A 210 -32.50 4.02 -16.87
C TRP A 210 -33.36 2.77 -17.03
N ALA A 211 -34.43 2.60 -16.25
CA ALA A 211 -35.40 1.52 -16.44
C ALA A 211 -36.05 1.58 -17.84
N GLY A 212 -36.41 2.78 -18.30
CA GLY A 212 -36.91 2.99 -19.66
C GLY A 212 -35.89 2.59 -20.75
N HIS A 213 -34.63 3.00 -20.60
CA HIS A 213 -33.54 2.55 -21.48
C HIS A 213 -33.38 1.03 -21.46
N GLN A 214 -33.41 0.43 -20.28
CA GLN A 214 -33.28 -1.01 -20.14
C GLN A 214 -34.41 -1.75 -20.87
N VAL A 215 -35.66 -1.36 -20.62
CA VAL A 215 -36.85 -1.99 -21.21
C VAL A 215 -36.89 -1.85 -22.73
N HIS A 216 -36.56 -0.68 -23.26
CA HIS A 216 -36.78 -0.37 -24.68
C HIS A 216 -35.55 -0.59 -25.58
N VAL A 217 -34.34 -0.68 -25.00
CA VAL A 217 -33.09 -0.82 -25.78
C VAL A 217 -32.26 -2.01 -25.32
N SER A 218 -31.89 -2.06 -24.04
CA SER A 218 -30.99 -3.10 -23.52
C SER A 218 -31.58 -4.51 -23.65
N LEU A 219 -32.81 -4.70 -23.15
CA LEU A 219 -33.50 -5.98 -23.13
C LEU A 219 -33.66 -6.62 -24.52
N PRO A 220 -34.26 -5.94 -25.53
CA PRO A 220 -34.46 -6.55 -26.83
C PRO A 220 -33.13 -6.92 -27.52
N ILE A 221 -32.11 -6.05 -27.41
CA ILE A 221 -30.80 -6.30 -28.02
C ILE A 221 -30.08 -7.47 -27.33
N ASN A 222 -30.08 -7.52 -26.00
CA ASN A 222 -29.43 -8.62 -25.27
C ASN A 222 -30.14 -9.96 -25.49
N GLN A 223 -31.45 -9.97 -25.74
CA GLN A 223 -32.16 -11.21 -26.11
C GLN A 223 -31.64 -11.79 -27.43
N PHE A 224 -31.39 -10.95 -28.44
CA PHE A 224 -30.75 -11.39 -29.69
C PHE A 224 -29.28 -11.80 -29.49
N LEU A 225 -28.50 -11.02 -28.74
CA LEU A 225 -27.10 -11.33 -28.46
C LEU A 225 -26.95 -12.65 -27.67
N ASN A 226 -27.88 -12.95 -26.77
CA ASN A 226 -27.89 -14.21 -26.02
C ASN A 226 -28.38 -15.39 -26.87
N ALA A 227 -29.13 -15.13 -27.95
CA ALA A 227 -29.51 -16.12 -28.95
C ALA A 227 -28.40 -16.37 -30.00
N GLY A 228 -27.24 -15.70 -29.89
CA GLY A 228 -26.11 -15.87 -30.81
C GLY A 228 -26.28 -15.18 -32.16
N VAL A 229 -27.19 -14.20 -32.26
CA VAL A 229 -27.35 -13.40 -33.48
C VAL A 229 -26.17 -12.45 -33.62
N ASP A 230 -25.62 -12.36 -34.83
CA ASP A 230 -24.51 -11.45 -35.14
C ASP A 230 -24.93 -10.01 -34.84
N PRO A 231 -24.12 -9.21 -34.12
CA PRO A 231 -24.46 -7.84 -33.74
C PRO A 231 -24.86 -6.93 -34.91
N LYS A 232 -24.41 -7.22 -36.14
CA LYS A 232 -24.72 -6.46 -37.36
C LYS A 232 -26.12 -6.76 -37.91
N GLU A 233 -26.68 -7.92 -37.58
CA GLU A 233 -28.02 -8.35 -38.01
C GLU A 233 -29.10 -7.93 -37.01
N ILE A 234 -28.72 -7.46 -35.82
CA ILE A 234 -29.65 -7.00 -34.79
C ILE A 234 -30.24 -5.64 -35.21
N PRO A 235 -31.59 -5.48 -35.21
CA PRO A 235 -32.23 -4.19 -35.45
C PRO A 235 -31.64 -3.09 -34.56
N LEU A 236 -31.47 -1.89 -35.12
CA LEU A 236 -30.93 -0.77 -34.34
C LEU A 236 -31.90 -0.35 -33.23
N PRO A 237 -31.43 0.21 -32.11
CA PRO A 237 -32.29 0.59 -30.97
C PRO A 237 -33.56 1.37 -31.33
N HIS A 238 -33.48 2.28 -32.31
CA HIS A 238 -34.63 3.10 -32.71
C HIS A 238 -35.70 2.30 -33.47
N GLU A 239 -35.35 1.18 -34.08
CA GLU A 239 -36.31 0.31 -34.79
C GLU A 239 -37.24 -0.39 -33.80
N PHE A 240 -36.73 -0.81 -32.63
CA PHE A 240 -37.56 -1.34 -31.53
C PHE A 240 -38.54 -0.31 -30.97
N ILE A 241 -38.16 0.97 -30.97
CA ILE A 241 -39.02 2.06 -30.49
C ILE A 241 -40.10 2.40 -31.52
N LEU A 242 -39.74 2.48 -32.80
CA LEU A 242 -40.64 2.86 -33.89
C LEU A 242 -41.57 1.73 -34.33
N ASN A 243 -41.13 0.47 -34.20
CA ASN A 243 -41.89 -0.70 -34.59
C ASN A 243 -42.29 -1.55 -33.37
N ARG A 244 -43.49 -1.29 -32.84
CA ARG A 244 -44.04 -2.03 -31.71
C ARG A 244 -44.18 -3.53 -32.00
N ASP A 245 -44.41 -3.93 -33.25
CA ASP A 245 -44.60 -5.34 -33.60
C ASP A 245 -43.29 -6.13 -33.41
N LEU A 246 -42.13 -5.48 -33.55
CA LEU A 246 -40.82 -6.08 -33.30
C LEU A 246 -40.63 -6.38 -31.80
N LEU A 247 -41.00 -5.44 -30.92
CA LEU A 247 -40.99 -5.67 -29.47
C LEU A 247 -42.02 -6.72 -29.04
N ALA A 248 -43.22 -6.70 -29.63
CA ALA A 248 -44.28 -7.66 -29.31
C ALA A 248 -43.94 -9.11 -29.70
N GLN A 249 -43.04 -9.31 -30.66
CA GLN A 249 -42.51 -10.64 -31.00
C GLN A 249 -41.58 -11.20 -29.90
N LEU A 250 -40.83 -10.32 -29.23
CA LEU A 250 -39.91 -10.70 -28.15
C LEU A 250 -40.62 -10.81 -26.80
N TYR A 251 -41.49 -9.84 -26.53
CA TYR A 251 -42.25 -9.65 -25.29
C TYR A 251 -43.73 -9.44 -25.64
N PRO A 252 -44.54 -10.52 -25.70
CA PRO A 252 -45.93 -10.47 -26.16
C PRO A 252 -46.82 -9.43 -25.46
N SER A 253 -46.51 -9.05 -24.21
CA SER A 253 -47.28 -8.05 -23.47
C SER A 253 -47.25 -6.65 -24.11
N PHE A 254 -46.25 -6.33 -24.94
CA PHE A 254 -46.20 -5.05 -25.66
C PHE A 254 -47.36 -4.85 -26.64
N ALA A 255 -48.01 -5.94 -27.10
CA ALA A 255 -49.21 -5.85 -27.92
C ALA A 255 -50.39 -5.21 -27.16
N GLU A 256 -50.44 -5.34 -25.82
CA GLU A 256 -51.48 -4.73 -24.96
C GLU A 256 -51.28 -3.21 -24.76
N GLY A 257 -50.11 -2.68 -25.12
CA GLY A 257 -49.76 -1.27 -24.97
C GLY A 257 -49.68 -0.81 -23.50
N ALA A 258 -49.96 0.48 -23.27
CA ALA A 258 -49.89 1.09 -21.93
C ALA A 258 -51.18 0.90 -21.10
N THR A 259 -52.21 0.25 -21.64
CA THR A 259 -53.49 0.08 -20.93
C THR A 259 -53.34 -0.68 -19.60
N PRO A 260 -52.56 -1.77 -19.49
CA PRO A 260 -52.34 -2.45 -18.21
C PRO A 260 -51.69 -1.55 -17.14
N PHE A 261 -50.83 -0.61 -17.53
CA PHE A 261 -50.23 0.36 -16.61
C PHE A 261 -51.29 1.28 -15.99
N PHE A 262 -52.13 1.93 -16.81
CA PHE A 262 -53.15 2.88 -16.33
C PHE A 262 -54.34 2.22 -15.62
N THR A 263 -54.56 0.93 -15.85
CA THR A 263 -55.59 0.13 -15.17
C THR A 263 -55.08 -0.62 -13.94
N LEU A 264 -53.80 -0.45 -13.60
CA LEU A 264 -53.12 -1.15 -12.50
C LEU A 264 -53.11 -2.69 -12.63
N ASN A 265 -53.30 -3.22 -13.84
CA ASN A 265 -53.18 -4.65 -14.13
C ASN A 265 -51.73 -5.03 -14.48
N TRP A 266 -50.80 -4.74 -13.56
CA TRP A 266 -49.35 -4.83 -13.82
C TRP A 266 -48.82 -6.26 -13.99
N SER A 267 -49.60 -7.28 -13.61
CA SER A 267 -49.26 -8.69 -13.84
C SER A 267 -48.97 -9.02 -15.32
N LYS A 268 -49.50 -8.20 -16.24
CA LYS A 268 -49.30 -8.32 -17.68
C LYS A 268 -47.86 -8.05 -18.15
N TYR A 269 -47.05 -7.32 -17.37
CA TYR A 269 -45.67 -6.97 -17.74
C TYR A 269 -44.62 -7.97 -17.24
N ALA A 270 -45.04 -9.15 -16.79
CA ALA A 270 -44.16 -10.16 -16.18
C ALA A 270 -43.17 -10.82 -17.17
N ASP A 271 -43.24 -10.53 -18.47
CA ASP A 271 -42.30 -11.00 -19.48
C ASP A 271 -41.01 -10.16 -19.55
N PHE A 272 -41.07 -8.86 -19.23
CA PHE A 272 -39.90 -7.96 -19.20
C PHE A 272 -39.62 -7.31 -17.83
N LEU A 273 -40.57 -7.33 -16.90
CA LEU A 273 -40.38 -6.95 -15.48
C LEU A 273 -40.47 -8.19 -14.61
N THR A 274 -39.35 -8.91 -14.48
CA THR A 274 -39.31 -10.19 -13.76
C THR A 274 -38.85 -10.03 -12.31
N PHE A 275 -38.96 -11.11 -11.54
CA PHE A 275 -38.39 -11.22 -10.20
C PHE A 275 -37.77 -12.61 -10.02
N ARG A 276 -36.89 -13.00 -10.94
CA ARG A 276 -36.32 -14.35 -11.01
C ARG A 276 -35.37 -14.57 -9.84
N GLY A 277 -34.44 -13.66 -9.61
CA GLY A 277 -33.29 -13.89 -8.73
C GLY A 277 -32.26 -14.84 -9.37
N GLY A 278 -31.06 -14.89 -8.81
CA GLY A 278 -29.94 -15.66 -9.37
C GLY A 278 -29.29 -15.03 -10.60
N LEU A 279 -28.65 -15.86 -11.43
CA LEU A 279 -27.90 -15.45 -12.61
C LEU A 279 -28.52 -16.04 -13.88
N ASP A 280 -28.38 -15.32 -14.99
CA ASP A 280 -28.66 -15.82 -16.34
C ASP A 280 -27.61 -16.89 -16.69
N PRO A 281 -28.01 -18.16 -16.94
CA PRO A 281 -27.08 -19.24 -17.24
C PRO A 281 -26.25 -19.05 -18.52
N VAL A 282 -26.72 -18.22 -19.45
CA VAL A 282 -25.99 -17.95 -20.71
C VAL A 282 -24.84 -17.00 -20.47
N THR A 283 -25.08 -15.95 -19.68
CA THR A 283 -24.14 -14.83 -19.53
C THR A 283 -23.38 -14.86 -18.22
N GLY A 284 -23.88 -15.55 -17.19
CA GLY A 284 -23.34 -15.52 -15.83
C GLY A 284 -23.56 -14.17 -15.12
N GLY A 285 -24.31 -13.24 -15.71
CA GLY A 285 -24.70 -11.97 -15.08
C GLY A 285 -26.11 -12.03 -14.48
N LEU A 286 -26.54 -10.98 -13.80
CA LEU A 286 -27.93 -10.82 -13.36
C LEU A 286 -28.88 -10.76 -14.56
N TRP A 287 -30.12 -11.24 -14.36
CA TRP A 287 -31.19 -11.08 -15.34
C TRP A 287 -31.46 -9.60 -15.58
N LEU A 288 -31.28 -9.14 -16.82
CA LEU A 288 -31.50 -7.73 -17.15
C LEU A 288 -32.96 -7.31 -16.92
N THR A 289 -33.91 -8.23 -17.06
CA THR A 289 -35.33 -8.01 -16.73
C THR A 289 -35.57 -7.77 -15.24
N ASP A 290 -34.80 -8.42 -14.36
CA ASP A 290 -34.81 -8.15 -12.92
C ASP A 290 -34.18 -6.78 -12.63
N THR A 291 -33.09 -6.41 -13.33
CA THR A 291 -32.48 -5.08 -13.15
C THR A 291 -33.41 -3.95 -13.62
N ALA A 292 -34.18 -4.16 -14.69
CA ALA A 292 -35.18 -3.20 -15.16
C ALA A 292 -36.30 -3.00 -14.13
N HIS A 293 -36.80 -4.11 -13.57
CA HIS A 293 -37.79 -4.06 -12.49
C HIS A 293 -37.23 -3.41 -11.22
N HIS A 294 -35.98 -3.72 -10.86
CA HIS A 294 -35.28 -3.07 -9.75
C HIS A 294 -35.21 -1.55 -9.92
N HIS A 295 -34.75 -1.05 -11.07
CA HIS A 295 -34.66 0.40 -11.31
C HIS A 295 -36.03 1.08 -11.34
N LEU A 296 -37.08 0.41 -11.83
CA LEU A 296 -38.45 0.94 -11.76
C LEU A 296 -38.93 1.05 -10.31
N ALA A 297 -38.69 0.02 -9.49
CA ALA A 297 -39.07 0.05 -8.07
C ALA A 297 -38.30 1.12 -7.28
N ILE A 298 -36.99 1.23 -7.52
CA ILE A 298 -36.13 2.25 -6.91
C ILE A 298 -36.55 3.66 -7.36
N ALA A 299 -36.92 3.84 -8.62
CA ALA A 299 -37.43 5.10 -9.13
C ALA A 299 -38.70 5.54 -8.38
N ILE A 300 -39.67 4.65 -8.22
CA ILE A 300 -40.92 4.93 -7.49
C ILE A 300 -40.62 5.28 -6.03
N LEU A 301 -39.74 4.51 -5.38
CA LEU A 301 -39.34 4.76 -3.99
C LEU A 301 -38.75 6.17 -3.82
N PHE A 302 -37.80 6.55 -4.68
CA PHE A 302 -37.14 7.85 -4.59
C PHE A 302 -38.02 9.02 -5.04
N LEU A 303 -38.90 8.82 -6.03
CA LEU A 303 -39.91 9.79 -6.41
C LEU A 303 -40.84 10.10 -5.25
N ILE A 304 -41.31 9.08 -4.51
CA ILE A 304 -42.15 9.28 -3.33
C ILE A 304 -41.33 9.94 -2.20
N ALA A 305 -40.12 9.45 -1.93
CA ALA A 305 -39.27 9.98 -0.86
C ALA A 305 -38.92 11.47 -1.06
N GLY A 306 -38.72 11.91 -2.31
CA GLY A 306 -38.47 13.31 -2.63
C GLY A 306 -39.67 14.25 -2.53
N HIS A 307 -40.83 13.77 -2.04
CA HIS A 307 -41.98 14.60 -1.69
C HIS A 307 -42.23 14.67 -0.16
N MET A 308 -41.26 14.23 0.64
CA MET A 308 -41.37 14.20 2.10
C MET A 308 -41.19 15.58 2.76
N TYR A 309 -40.26 16.41 2.25
CA TYR A 309 -39.86 17.65 2.93
C TYR A 309 -40.70 18.84 2.50
N ARG A 310 -41.00 19.73 3.46
CA ARG A 310 -41.86 20.90 3.24
C ARG A 310 -41.15 21.93 2.35
N THR A 311 -41.89 22.46 1.39
CA THR A 311 -41.47 23.59 0.53
C THR A 311 -42.57 24.67 0.51
N ASN A 312 -42.66 25.48 -0.54
CA ASN A 312 -43.57 26.65 -0.64
C ASN A 312 -45.07 26.32 -0.52
N TRP A 313 -45.47 25.06 -0.70
CA TRP A 313 -46.88 24.67 -0.66
C TRP A 313 -47.39 24.27 0.73
N GLY A 314 -46.57 24.42 1.77
CA GLY A 314 -46.96 24.19 3.18
C GLY A 314 -47.19 22.73 3.59
N ILE A 315 -47.11 21.78 2.65
CA ILE A 315 -47.25 20.33 2.88
C ILE A 315 -45.85 19.70 2.97
N GLY A 316 -45.68 18.77 3.92
CA GLY A 316 -44.41 18.07 4.19
C GLY A 316 -43.82 18.40 5.56
N HIS A 317 -42.62 17.88 5.82
CA HIS A 317 -41.90 18.03 7.08
C HIS A 317 -40.75 19.04 6.99
N GLY A 318 -40.58 19.88 8.03
CA GLY A 318 -39.35 20.65 8.23
C GLY A 318 -38.28 19.76 8.86
N LEU A 319 -37.07 19.73 8.30
CA LEU A 319 -36.02 18.81 8.78
C LEU A 319 -35.59 19.16 10.22
N LYS A 320 -35.55 20.47 10.52
CA LYS A 320 -35.30 20.97 11.88
C LYS A 320 -36.35 20.47 12.89
N ASP A 321 -37.64 20.56 12.54
CA ASP A 321 -38.73 20.09 13.40
C ASP A 321 -38.60 18.59 13.69
N ILE A 322 -38.25 17.78 12.68
CA ILE A 322 -37.98 16.35 12.85
C ILE A 322 -36.85 16.15 13.85
N LEU A 323 -35.69 16.77 13.62
CA LEU A 323 -34.50 16.57 14.47
C LEU A 323 -34.79 16.97 15.93
N GLU A 324 -35.38 18.13 16.16
CA GLU A 324 -35.67 18.63 17.51
C GLU A 324 -36.74 17.81 18.26
N ALA A 325 -37.65 17.15 17.53
CA ALA A 325 -38.61 16.23 18.13
C ALA A 325 -37.95 14.94 18.66
N HIS A 326 -36.82 14.52 18.09
CA HIS A 326 -36.12 13.28 18.46
C HIS A 326 -35.14 13.51 19.63
N LYS A 327 -35.67 13.42 20.85
CA LYS A 327 -34.90 13.48 22.10
C LYS A 327 -35.38 12.42 23.09
N GLY A 328 -34.48 11.91 23.92
CA GLY A 328 -34.77 10.84 24.88
C GLY A 328 -34.10 11.05 26.24
N PRO A 329 -34.44 10.21 27.24
CA PRO A 329 -33.97 10.40 28.62
C PRO A 329 -32.44 10.30 28.78
N PHE A 330 -31.75 9.58 27.88
CA PHE A 330 -30.30 9.37 27.94
C PHE A 330 -29.48 10.37 27.12
N THR A 331 -30.11 11.05 26.14
CA THR A 331 -29.43 11.84 25.11
C THR A 331 -29.56 13.35 25.31
N GLY A 332 -30.10 13.80 26.45
CA GLY A 332 -30.22 15.22 26.79
C GLY A 332 -31.15 15.96 25.84
N GLN A 333 -30.65 16.98 25.14
CA GLN A 333 -31.42 17.73 24.14
C GLN A 333 -31.51 17.02 22.77
N GLY A 334 -31.01 15.79 22.66
CA GLY A 334 -31.11 14.99 21.44
C GLY A 334 -30.39 15.63 20.26
N HIS A 335 -31.05 15.70 19.11
CA HIS A 335 -30.49 16.22 17.86
C HIS A 335 -30.60 17.74 17.71
N LYS A 336 -30.99 18.47 18.76
CA LYS A 336 -31.05 19.94 18.73
C LYS A 336 -29.70 20.49 18.27
N GLY A 337 -29.72 21.36 17.26
CA GLY A 337 -28.52 22.00 16.73
C GLY A 337 -27.86 21.31 15.53
N LEU A 338 -28.23 20.07 15.22
CA LEU A 338 -27.65 19.35 14.07
C LEU A 338 -28.09 19.96 12.73
N TYR A 339 -29.32 20.49 12.65
CA TYR A 339 -29.78 21.19 11.45
C TYR A 339 -28.87 22.38 11.14
N GLU A 340 -28.61 23.23 12.13
CA GLU A 340 -27.72 24.38 11.96
C GLU A 340 -26.28 23.95 11.65
N ILE A 341 -25.76 22.89 12.26
CA ILE A 341 -24.41 22.37 11.93
C ILE A 341 -24.33 22.00 10.46
N LEU A 342 -25.29 21.23 9.96
CA LEU A 342 -25.29 20.75 8.58
C LEU A 342 -25.60 21.87 7.58
N THR A 343 -26.27 22.95 7.96
CA THR A 343 -26.53 24.10 7.05
C THR A 343 -25.46 25.19 7.11
N THR A 344 -24.55 25.16 8.08
CA THR A 344 -23.52 26.19 8.25
C THR A 344 -22.08 25.70 8.10
N SER A 345 -21.84 24.38 8.07
CA SER A 345 -20.51 23.80 7.83
C SER A 345 -20.50 22.87 6.62
N TRP A 346 -19.72 23.25 5.59
CA TRP A 346 -19.42 22.37 4.47
C TRP A 346 -18.59 21.16 4.89
N HIS A 347 -17.71 21.30 5.88
CA HIS A 347 -16.91 20.20 6.40
C HIS A 347 -17.74 19.15 7.13
N ALA A 348 -18.77 19.55 7.88
CA ALA A 348 -19.72 18.62 8.51
C ALA A 348 -20.48 17.80 7.46
N GLN A 349 -20.99 18.45 6.40
CA GLN A 349 -21.64 17.74 5.29
C GLN A 349 -20.67 16.83 4.55
N LEU A 350 -19.49 17.33 4.17
CA LEU A 350 -18.50 16.56 3.44
C LEU A 350 -18.04 15.33 4.23
N SER A 351 -17.84 15.48 5.54
CA SER A 351 -17.53 14.35 6.43
C SER A 351 -18.60 13.26 6.36
N LEU A 352 -19.88 13.61 6.55
CA LEU A 352 -20.97 12.66 6.51
C LEU A 352 -21.10 12.00 5.13
N ASN A 353 -21.02 12.80 4.06
CA ASN A 353 -21.14 12.34 2.69
C ASN A 353 -20.00 11.38 2.32
N LEU A 354 -18.76 11.67 2.72
CA LEU A 354 -17.62 10.78 2.51
C LEU A 354 -17.74 9.48 3.30
N ALA A 355 -18.26 9.52 4.53
CA ALA A 355 -18.49 8.30 5.33
C ALA A 355 -19.50 7.39 4.64
N MET A 356 -20.61 7.96 4.16
CA MET A 356 -21.67 7.21 3.48
C MET A 356 -21.21 6.74 2.09
N LEU A 357 -20.57 7.60 1.30
CA LEU A 357 -20.09 7.24 -0.04
C LEU A 357 -19.00 6.18 0.04
N GLY A 358 -18.01 6.34 0.92
CA GLY A 358 -16.94 5.36 1.08
C GLY A 358 -17.44 3.99 1.53
N SER A 359 -18.39 3.97 2.46
CA SER A 359 -19.08 2.73 2.88
C SER A 359 -19.89 2.12 1.73
N LEU A 360 -20.61 2.93 0.97
CA LEU A 360 -21.35 2.49 -0.21
C LEU A 360 -20.41 1.90 -1.27
N THR A 361 -19.24 2.51 -1.52
CA THR A 361 -18.25 1.99 -2.47
C THR A 361 -17.75 0.60 -2.05
N ILE A 362 -17.51 0.36 -0.75
CA ILE A 362 -17.17 -0.98 -0.23
C ILE A 362 -18.34 -1.95 -0.43
N VAL A 363 -19.57 -1.54 -0.15
CA VAL A 363 -20.77 -2.36 -0.39
C VAL A 363 -20.92 -2.72 -1.87
N VAL A 364 -20.66 -1.77 -2.77
CA VAL A 364 -20.64 -2.01 -4.23
C VAL A 364 -19.62 -3.09 -4.58
N ALA A 365 -18.41 -3.06 -4.02
CA ALA A 365 -17.41 -4.11 -4.22
C ALA A 365 -17.96 -5.49 -3.82
N HIS A 366 -18.52 -5.61 -2.61
CA HIS A 366 -19.07 -6.85 -2.10
C HIS A 366 -20.30 -7.35 -2.87
N HIS A 367 -21.16 -6.45 -3.33
CA HIS A 367 -22.34 -6.81 -4.10
C HIS A 367 -21.98 -7.24 -5.52
N MET A 368 -21.09 -6.53 -6.20
CA MET A 368 -20.77 -6.80 -7.60
C MET A 368 -20.10 -8.16 -7.84
N TYR A 369 -19.26 -8.65 -6.92
CA TYR A 369 -18.63 -9.96 -7.12
C TYR A 369 -19.58 -11.13 -6.87
N ALA A 370 -20.46 -11.00 -5.87
CA ALA A 370 -21.39 -12.05 -5.46
C ALA A 370 -22.71 -12.01 -6.27
N MET A 371 -23.00 -10.89 -6.92
CA MET A 371 -24.15 -10.70 -7.82
C MET A 371 -23.69 -9.96 -9.09
N PRO A 372 -22.89 -10.61 -9.98
CA PRO A 372 -22.32 -9.97 -11.16
C PRO A 372 -23.39 -9.29 -12.03
N PRO A 373 -23.44 -7.96 -12.12
CA PRO A 373 -24.59 -7.29 -12.75
C PRO A 373 -24.51 -7.25 -14.28
N TYR A 374 -23.34 -7.56 -14.86
CA TYR A 374 -23.11 -7.44 -16.29
C TYR A 374 -22.87 -8.81 -16.97
N PRO A 375 -23.36 -9.00 -18.21
CA PRO A 375 -23.12 -10.22 -18.99
C PRO A 375 -21.62 -10.51 -19.15
N TYR A 376 -21.21 -11.77 -18.94
CA TYR A 376 -19.84 -12.28 -19.07
C TYR A 376 -18.81 -11.65 -18.12
N LEU A 377 -19.26 -10.90 -17.11
CA LEU A 377 -18.37 -10.33 -16.10
C LEU A 377 -17.88 -11.40 -15.12
N ALA A 378 -18.74 -12.36 -14.75
CA ALA A 378 -18.46 -13.36 -13.72
C ALA A 378 -17.28 -14.28 -14.08
N THR A 379 -17.10 -14.59 -15.37
CA THR A 379 -16.03 -15.46 -15.88
C THR A 379 -14.80 -14.70 -16.35
N ASP A 380 -14.83 -13.36 -16.30
CA ASP A 380 -13.68 -12.47 -16.43
C ASP A 380 -13.09 -12.18 -15.04
N TYR A 381 -12.34 -13.14 -14.53
CA TYR A 381 -11.78 -13.11 -13.17
C TYR A 381 -10.86 -11.90 -12.93
N GLY A 382 -10.12 -11.46 -13.96
CA GLY A 382 -9.27 -10.29 -13.87
C GLY A 382 -10.07 -9.01 -13.62
N THR A 383 -11.18 -8.84 -14.36
CA THR A 383 -12.08 -7.70 -14.16
C THR A 383 -12.79 -7.76 -12.81
N GLN A 384 -13.25 -8.93 -12.36
CA GLN A 384 -13.85 -9.10 -11.02
C GLN A 384 -12.88 -8.70 -9.89
N LEU A 385 -11.64 -9.19 -9.96
CA LEU A 385 -10.61 -8.87 -8.98
C LEU A 385 -10.25 -7.38 -8.99
N SER A 386 -10.09 -6.80 -10.17
CA SER A 386 -9.81 -5.37 -10.34
C SER A 386 -10.93 -4.49 -9.79
N LEU A 387 -12.19 -4.75 -10.14
CA LEU A 387 -13.32 -3.95 -9.68
C LEU A 387 -13.53 -4.04 -8.18
N PHE A 388 -13.41 -5.24 -7.59
CA PHE A 388 -13.48 -5.41 -6.14
C PHE A 388 -12.38 -4.61 -5.45
N THR A 389 -11.12 -4.81 -5.84
CA THR A 389 -9.96 -4.14 -5.24
C THR A 389 -10.04 -2.63 -5.39
N HIS A 390 -10.41 -2.14 -6.57
CA HIS A 390 -10.55 -0.72 -6.88
C HIS A 390 -11.57 -0.02 -5.97
N HIS A 391 -12.77 -0.59 -5.85
CA HIS A 391 -13.84 -0.03 -5.03
C HIS A 391 -13.53 -0.13 -3.52
N MET A 392 -12.85 -1.20 -3.09
CA MET A 392 -12.37 -1.32 -1.70
C MET A 392 -11.38 -0.20 -1.35
N TRP A 393 -10.40 0.08 -2.22
CA TRP A 393 -9.42 1.16 -1.99
C TRP A 393 -10.09 2.53 -1.96
N ILE A 394 -10.91 2.85 -2.96
CA ILE A 394 -11.64 4.13 -2.99
C ILE A 394 -12.47 4.29 -1.72
N GLY A 395 -13.20 3.25 -1.32
CA GLY A 395 -14.02 3.30 -0.12
C GLY A 395 -13.21 3.56 1.16
N GLY A 396 -12.06 2.88 1.31
CA GLY A 396 -11.12 3.12 2.42
C GLY A 396 -10.60 4.56 2.47
N PHE A 397 -10.17 5.12 1.34
CA PHE A 397 -9.72 6.52 1.26
C PHE A 397 -10.82 7.51 1.62
N LEU A 398 -12.05 7.31 1.12
CA LEU A 398 -13.19 8.18 1.42
C LEU A 398 -13.56 8.12 2.90
N ILE A 399 -13.54 6.93 3.54
CA ILE A 399 -13.80 6.78 4.99
C ILE A 399 -12.75 7.52 5.83
N VAL A 400 -11.47 7.43 5.47
CA VAL A 400 -10.42 8.21 6.17
C VAL A 400 -10.62 9.71 5.96
N GLY A 401 -10.96 10.13 4.73
CA GLY A 401 -11.32 11.52 4.42
C GLY A 401 -12.53 12.02 5.23
N ALA A 402 -13.51 11.16 5.49
CA ALA A 402 -14.66 11.48 6.33
C ALA A 402 -14.24 11.89 7.75
N ALA A 403 -13.34 11.12 8.37
CA ALA A 403 -12.80 11.43 9.69
C ALA A 403 -11.91 12.69 9.66
N ALA A 404 -11.15 12.90 8.59
CA ALA A 404 -10.37 14.12 8.41
C ALA A 404 -11.27 15.36 8.44
N HIS A 405 -12.35 15.36 7.65
CA HIS A 405 -13.29 16.48 7.60
C HIS A 405 -14.13 16.60 8.88
N ALA A 406 -14.42 15.51 9.59
CA ALA A 406 -15.02 15.58 10.92
C ALA A 406 -14.09 16.32 11.90
N ALA A 407 -12.78 16.03 11.87
CA ALA A 407 -11.82 16.73 12.70
C ALA A 407 -11.64 18.20 12.30
N ILE A 408 -11.64 18.51 11.00
CA ILE A 408 -11.61 19.90 10.52
C ILE A 408 -12.84 20.66 11.01
N PHE A 409 -14.04 20.09 10.89
CA PHE A 409 -15.28 20.62 11.46
C PHE A 409 -15.13 20.88 12.97
N MET A 410 -14.62 19.91 13.72
CA MET A 410 -14.40 20.03 15.16
C MET A 410 -13.45 21.18 15.53
N VAL A 411 -12.45 21.48 14.69
CA VAL A 411 -11.49 22.56 14.93
C VAL A 411 -12.06 23.92 14.53
N ARG A 412 -12.62 24.04 13.31
CA ARG A 412 -12.95 25.32 12.68
C ARG A 412 -14.38 25.79 12.97
N ASP A 413 -15.35 24.87 12.90
CA ASP A 413 -16.76 25.24 12.78
C ASP A 413 -17.59 24.87 14.02
N TYR A 414 -17.08 23.94 14.85
CA TYR A 414 -17.76 23.57 16.08
C TYR A 414 -17.64 24.67 17.14
N ASP A 415 -18.80 25.21 17.54
CA ASP A 415 -18.92 26.21 18.60
C ASP A 415 -19.56 25.58 19.86
N PRO A 416 -18.82 25.41 20.97
CA PRO A 416 -19.36 24.86 22.22
C PRO A 416 -20.32 25.82 22.94
N THR A 417 -20.32 27.12 22.63
CA THR A 417 -21.13 28.11 23.35
C THR A 417 -22.61 28.03 22.99
N THR A 418 -22.91 27.57 21.77
CA THR A 418 -24.27 27.40 21.25
C THR A 418 -24.78 25.96 21.38
N ARG A 419 -23.94 25.02 21.85
CA ARG A 419 -24.16 23.56 21.80
C ARG A 419 -24.11 22.91 23.18
N TYR A 420 -25.08 23.24 24.03
CA TYR A 420 -25.15 22.71 25.38
C TYR A 420 -26.04 21.46 25.48
N ASN A 421 -25.44 20.35 25.95
CA ASN A 421 -26.13 19.11 26.31
C ASN A 421 -26.97 18.46 25.18
N ASP A 422 -26.59 18.72 23.93
CA ASP A 422 -27.01 17.93 22.77
C ASP A 422 -26.20 16.63 22.65
N LEU A 423 -26.48 15.83 21.62
CA LEU A 423 -25.79 14.56 21.37
C LEU A 423 -24.27 14.71 21.21
N LEU A 424 -23.81 15.71 20.45
CA LEU A 424 -22.39 15.89 20.14
C LEU A 424 -21.60 16.34 21.37
N ASP A 425 -22.13 17.32 22.13
CA ASP A 425 -21.55 17.73 23.40
C ASP A 425 -21.47 16.56 24.39
N ARG A 426 -22.53 15.74 24.47
CA ARG A 426 -22.51 14.55 25.33
C ARG A 426 -21.37 13.61 24.94
N VAL A 427 -21.23 13.27 23.66
CA VAL A 427 -20.13 12.41 23.15
C VAL A 427 -18.76 12.94 23.57
N LEU A 428 -18.53 14.25 23.43
CA LEU A 428 -17.26 14.87 23.85
C LEU A 428 -17.00 14.75 25.36
N ARG A 429 -18.05 14.83 26.19
CA ARG A 429 -17.92 14.69 27.65
C ARG A 429 -17.54 13.28 28.13
N HIS A 430 -17.77 12.25 27.33
CA HIS A 430 -17.39 10.86 27.64
C HIS A 430 -16.40 10.25 26.64
N ARG A 431 -15.66 11.09 25.90
CA ARG A 431 -14.66 10.67 24.92
C ARG A 431 -13.59 9.72 25.45
N ASP A 432 -13.16 9.91 26.71
CA ASP A 432 -12.17 9.03 27.34
C ASP A 432 -12.72 7.60 27.53
N ALA A 433 -14.01 7.46 27.86
CA ALA A 433 -14.66 6.17 27.99
C ALA A 433 -14.79 5.48 26.63
N ILE A 434 -15.21 6.21 25.58
CA ILE A 434 -15.31 5.67 24.22
C ILE A 434 -13.95 5.13 23.75
N ILE A 435 -12.89 5.95 23.86
CA ILE A 435 -11.56 5.58 23.37
C ILE A 435 -10.94 4.44 24.19
N SER A 436 -11.13 4.41 25.52
CA SER A 436 -10.60 3.31 26.35
C SER A 436 -11.28 1.98 26.07
N HIS A 437 -12.61 1.96 25.86
CA HIS A 437 -13.32 0.72 25.51
C HIS A 437 -12.94 0.23 24.12
N LEU A 438 -12.81 1.15 23.15
CA LEU A 438 -12.37 0.79 21.81
C LEU A 438 -10.92 0.32 21.78
N ASN A 439 -10.03 0.91 22.60
CA ASN A 439 -8.68 0.41 22.78
C ASN A 439 -8.65 -1.02 23.34
N TRP A 440 -9.43 -1.29 24.41
CA TRP A 440 -9.58 -2.64 24.95
C TRP A 440 -10.10 -3.63 23.89
N ALA A 441 -11.12 -3.24 23.12
CA ALA A 441 -11.68 -4.08 22.05
C ALA A 441 -10.63 -4.40 20.97
N CYS A 442 -9.82 -3.42 20.57
CA CYS A 442 -8.71 -3.63 19.62
C CYS A 442 -7.67 -4.60 20.17
N ILE A 443 -7.29 -4.47 21.44
CA ILE A 443 -6.34 -5.39 22.09
C ILE A 443 -6.93 -6.81 22.16
N PHE A 444 -8.18 -6.92 22.59
CA PHE A 444 -8.90 -8.19 22.65
C PHE A 444 -8.95 -8.87 21.28
N LEU A 445 -9.37 -8.16 20.25
CA LEU A 445 -9.45 -8.66 18.87
C LEU A 445 -8.06 -9.05 18.36
N GLY A 446 -7.02 -8.25 18.60
CA GLY A 446 -5.66 -8.56 18.17
C GLY A 446 -5.13 -9.88 18.76
N PHE A 447 -5.29 -10.08 20.08
CA PHE A 447 -4.89 -11.33 20.73
C PHE A 447 -5.71 -12.55 20.26
N HIS A 448 -7.02 -12.40 20.11
CA HIS A 448 -7.93 -13.52 19.79
C HIS A 448 -8.18 -13.70 18.29
N SER A 449 -7.44 -13.01 17.43
CA SER A 449 -7.42 -13.24 15.98
C SER A 449 -6.00 -13.53 15.53
N PHE A 450 -5.12 -12.54 15.50
CA PHE A 450 -3.73 -12.70 15.07
C PHE A 450 -2.94 -13.65 15.97
N GLY A 451 -3.21 -13.66 17.28
CA GLY A 451 -2.61 -14.64 18.19
C GLY A 451 -2.95 -16.10 17.84
N LEU A 452 -4.12 -16.36 17.26
CA LEU A 452 -4.51 -17.71 16.82
C LEU A 452 -3.71 -18.17 15.60
N TYR A 453 -3.35 -17.25 14.70
CA TYR A 453 -2.44 -17.53 13.59
C TYR A 453 -1.05 -17.94 14.09
N ILE A 454 -0.48 -17.19 15.04
CA ILE A 454 0.82 -17.50 15.65
C ILE A 454 0.77 -18.86 16.37
N HIS A 455 -0.32 -19.14 17.09
CA HIS A 455 -0.55 -20.45 17.70
C HIS A 455 -0.52 -21.57 16.65
N ASN A 456 -1.26 -21.40 15.55
CA ASN A 456 -1.31 -22.38 14.47
C ASN A 456 0.04 -22.57 13.76
N ASP A 457 0.79 -21.50 13.49
CA ASP A 457 2.16 -21.58 12.96
C ASP A 457 3.05 -22.40 13.91
N THR A 458 2.97 -22.12 15.21
CA THR A 458 3.77 -22.81 16.22
C THR A 458 3.39 -24.30 16.32
N MET A 459 2.10 -24.63 16.37
CA MET A 459 1.64 -26.02 16.44
C MET A 459 1.98 -26.81 15.17
N SER A 460 1.84 -26.17 14.00
CA SER A 460 2.24 -26.75 12.71
C SER A 460 3.75 -27.03 12.67
N ALA A 461 4.57 -26.06 13.09
CA ALA A 461 6.03 -26.19 13.13
C ALA A 461 6.51 -27.26 14.14
N LEU A 462 5.78 -27.44 15.24
CA LEU A 462 6.03 -28.51 16.23
C LEU A 462 5.53 -29.89 15.79
N GLY A 463 4.98 -30.02 14.58
CA GLY A 463 4.43 -31.29 14.08
C GLY A 463 3.18 -31.74 14.84
N ARG A 464 2.40 -30.80 15.38
CA ARG A 464 1.18 -31.03 16.16
C ARG A 464 -0.07 -30.51 15.45
N PRO A 465 -0.40 -31.01 14.25
CA PRO A 465 -1.56 -30.52 13.50
C PRO A 465 -2.89 -30.76 14.21
N GLN A 466 -2.98 -31.77 15.08
CA GLN A 466 -4.17 -32.05 15.89
C GLN A 466 -4.48 -30.97 16.96
N ASP A 467 -3.52 -30.10 17.26
CA ASP A 467 -3.66 -29.02 18.24
C ASP A 467 -3.87 -27.64 17.59
N MET A 468 -4.02 -27.61 16.26
CA MET A 468 -4.30 -26.40 15.50
C MET A 468 -5.80 -26.06 15.52
N PHE A 469 -6.10 -24.77 15.43
CA PHE A 469 -7.43 -24.29 15.07
C PHE A 469 -7.64 -24.48 13.58
N SER A 470 -8.38 -25.51 13.19
CA SER A 470 -8.64 -25.88 11.80
C SER A 470 -9.96 -26.65 11.69
N ASP A 471 -10.44 -26.85 10.46
CA ASP A 471 -11.65 -27.65 10.23
C ASP A 471 -11.48 -29.15 10.56
N THR A 472 -10.25 -29.64 10.65
CA THR A 472 -9.93 -31.06 10.90
C THR A 472 -9.50 -31.37 12.32
N ALA A 473 -9.26 -30.34 13.14
CA ALA A 473 -8.81 -30.46 14.52
C ALA A 473 -9.73 -29.64 15.45
N ILE A 474 -9.26 -28.51 16.00
CA ILE A 474 -10.05 -27.66 16.88
C ILE A 474 -10.84 -26.66 16.04
N GLN A 475 -12.12 -26.93 15.82
CA GLN A 475 -12.94 -26.12 14.92
C GLN A 475 -13.43 -24.82 15.58
N LEU A 476 -13.33 -23.70 14.84
CA LEU A 476 -13.97 -22.43 15.19
C LEU A 476 -14.90 -22.03 14.04
N GLN A 477 -16.07 -22.67 13.98
CA GLN A 477 -17.01 -22.47 12.88
C GLN A 477 -17.75 -21.12 12.96
N PRO A 478 -17.91 -20.39 11.83
CA PRO A 478 -18.68 -19.15 11.79
C PRO A 478 -20.19 -19.43 11.71
N VAL A 479 -20.75 -20.06 12.75
CA VAL A 479 -22.13 -20.60 12.78
C VAL A 479 -23.20 -19.55 12.48
N PHE A 480 -22.99 -18.29 12.88
CA PHE A 480 -23.93 -17.21 12.58
C PHE A 480 -23.95 -16.86 11.09
N ALA A 481 -22.80 -16.85 10.43
CA ALA A 481 -22.73 -16.58 8.98
C ALA A 481 -23.33 -17.75 8.18
N GLN A 482 -23.05 -18.99 8.59
CA GLN A 482 -23.66 -20.19 7.99
C GLN A 482 -25.19 -20.21 8.18
N TRP A 483 -25.69 -19.77 9.34
CA TRP A 483 -27.13 -19.63 9.58
C TRP A 483 -27.78 -18.59 8.65
N ILE A 484 -27.12 -17.44 8.42
CA ILE A 484 -27.58 -16.44 7.45
C ILE A 484 -27.54 -16.99 6.02
N GLN A 485 -26.47 -17.70 5.63
CA GLN A 485 -26.38 -18.39 4.32
C GLN A 485 -27.59 -19.31 4.12
N ASN A 486 -27.90 -20.17 5.10
CA ASN A 486 -29.06 -21.07 5.04
C ASN A 486 -30.39 -20.31 4.95
N THR A 487 -30.54 -19.22 5.70
CA THR A 487 -31.77 -18.41 5.67
C THR A 487 -31.99 -17.80 4.28
N HIS A 488 -30.94 -17.31 3.63
CA HIS A 488 -31.02 -16.73 2.28
C HIS A 488 -31.16 -17.80 1.19
N ALA A 489 -30.52 -18.96 1.34
CA ALA A 489 -30.65 -20.09 0.43
C ALA A 489 -32.09 -20.64 0.41
N LEU A 490 -32.75 -20.69 1.57
CA LEU A 490 -34.12 -21.19 1.73
C LEU A 490 -35.19 -20.11 1.56
N ALA A 491 -34.82 -18.85 1.26
CA ALA A 491 -35.78 -17.77 1.11
C ALA A 491 -36.77 -17.97 -0.06
N PRO A 492 -36.35 -18.43 -1.26
CA PRO A 492 -37.26 -18.62 -2.39
C PRO A 492 -38.38 -19.60 -2.05
N GLY A 493 -39.63 -19.24 -2.35
CA GLY A 493 -40.80 -20.07 -2.05
C GLY A 493 -41.23 -20.10 -0.58
N ALA A 494 -40.42 -19.57 0.35
CA ALA A 494 -40.74 -19.46 1.78
C ALA A 494 -40.87 -18.01 2.23
N THR A 495 -39.79 -17.36 2.66
CA THR A 495 -39.80 -15.95 3.09
C THR A 495 -39.82 -14.96 1.92
N ALA A 496 -39.51 -15.43 0.71
CA ALA A 496 -39.65 -14.71 -0.56
C ALA A 496 -40.45 -15.55 -1.59
N PRO A 497 -41.79 -15.69 -1.43
CA PRO A 497 -42.62 -16.55 -2.30
C PRO A 497 -42.62 -16.16 -3.78
N GLY A 498 -42.37 -14.89 -4.11
CA GLY A 498 -42.34 -14.39 -5.48
C GLY A 498 -40.99 -14.56 -6.19
N ALA A 499 -39.92 -14.92 -5.47
CA ALA A 499 -38.59 -15.14 -6.04
C ALA A 499 -38.44 -16.59 -6.50
N THR A 500 -37.83 -16.80 -7.67
CA THR A 500 -37.57 -18.15 -8.20
C THR A 500 -36.25 -18.76 -7.74
N ALA A 501 -35.25 -17.92 -7.46
CA ALA A 501 -33.95 -18.31 -6.95
C ALA A 501 -33.48 -17.34 -5.85
N SER A 502 -32.44 -17.73 -5.11
CA SER A 502 -31.87 -16.92 -4.03
C SER A 502 -31.23 -15.64 -4.57
N THR A 503 -31.04 -14.65 -3.68
CA THR A 503 -30.44 -13.35 -4.05
C THR A 503 -29.04 -13.48 -4.64
N SER A 504 -28.29 -14.53 -4.26
CA SER A 504 -26.99 -14.88 -4.82
C SER A 504 -26.76 -16.38 -4.69
N LEU A 505 -26.05 -16.99 -5.65
CA LEU A 505 -25.67 -18.39 -5.58
C LEU A 505 -24.64 -18.67 -4.48
N THR A 506 -23.96 -17.63 -3.96
CA THR A 506 -22.97 -17.76 -2.89
C THR A 506 -23.53 -18.31 -1.58
N TRP A 507 -24.84 -18.12 -1.32
CA TRP A 507 -25.51 -18.58 -0.10
C TRP A 507 -25.71 -20.11 -0.04
N GLY A 508 -25.69 -20.80 -1.19
CA GLY A 508 -26.14 -22.19 -1.31
C GLY A 508 -27.58 -22.32 -1.83
N GLY A 509 -28.02 -23.56 -2.06
CA GLY A 509 -29.41 -23.89 -2.45
C GLY A 509 -29.76 -23.74 -3.94
N GLY A 510 -28.84 -23.27 -4.78
CA GLY A 510 -28.98 -23.20 -6.24
C GLY A 510 -27.86 -23.96 -6.96
N ASP A 511 -28.11 -24.32 -8.23
CA ASP A 511 -27.13 -25.04 -9.05
C ASP A 511 -25.95 -24.13 -9.45
N LEU A 512 -24.78 -24.73 -9.59
CA LEU A 512 -23.57 -24.12 -10.15
C LEU A 512 -23.89 -23.46 -11.51
N VAL A 513 -23.47 -22.20 -11.69
CA VAL A 513 -23.53 -21.55 -13.01
C VAL A 513 -22.13 -21.51 -13.60
N ALA A 514 -22.01 -22.04 -14.82
CA ALA A 514 -20.78 -22.05 -15.59
C ALA A 514 -21.02 -21.49 -17.00
N VAL A 515 -20.07 -20.71 -17.51
CA VAL A 515 -20.11 -20.08 -18.84
C VAL A 515 -18.76 -20.27 -19.52
N GLY A 516 -18.75 -20.77 -20.75
CA GLY A 516 -17.52 -20.99 -21.52
C GLY A 516 -16.51 -21.93 -20.84
N GLY A 517 -16.98 -22.97 -20.15
CA GLY A 517 -16.13 -23.93 -19.43
C GLY A 517 -15.51 -23.40 -18.13
N LYS A 518 -15.87 -22.18 -17.70
CA LYS A 518 -15.43 -21.56 -16.45
C LYS A 518 -16.59 -21.45 -15.46
N VAL A 519 -16.29 -21.57 -14.17
CA VAL A 519 -17.25 -21.28 -13.11
C VAL A 519 -17.54 -19.77 -13.10
N ALA A 520 -18.81 -19.39 -13.24
CA ALA A 520 -19.26 -18.02 -13.05
C ALA A 520 -19.46 -17.75 -11.55
N LEU A 521 -20.26 -18.59 -10.88
CA LEU A 521 -20.49 -18.49 -9.44
C LEU A 521 -20.99 -19.83 -8.86
N LEU A 522 -20.60 -20.11 -7.62
CA LEU A 522 -21.03 -21.27 -6.84
C LEU A 522 -21.10 -20.92 -5.33
N PRO A 523 -21.69 -21.79 -4.49
CA PRO A 523 -21.79 -21.55 -3.05
C PRO A 523 -20.41 -21.37 -2.41
N ILE A 524 -20.21 -20.33 -1.62
CA ILE A 524 -18.92 -20.05 -0.97
C ILE A 524 -18.95 -20.67 0.44
N PRO A 525 -18.25 -21.80 0.69
CA PRO A 525 -18.25 -22.41 2.01
C PRO A 525 -17.49 -21.52 3.00
N LEU A 526 -17.98 -21.44 4.23
CA LEU A 526 -17.35 -20.70 5.32
C LEU A 526 -16.92 -21.66 6.42
N GLY A 527 -15.61 -21.81 6.64
CA GLY A 527 -15.01 -22.68 7.66
C GLY A 527 -14.22 -21.92 8.73
N THR A 528 -13.35 -22.64 9.44
CA THR A 528 -12.48 -22.08 10.50
C THR A 528 -11.53 -21.01 9.94
N ALA A 529 -11.00 -21.22 8.74
CA ALA A 529 -10.17 -20.23 8.04
C ALA A 529 -10.91 -18.89 7.83
N ASP A 530 -12.15 -18.96 7.36
CA ASP A 530 -12.99 -17.77 7.16
C ASP A 530 -13.29 -17.09 8.50
N PHE A 531 -13.55 -17.85 9.57
CA PHE A 531 -13.72 -17.28 10.91
C PHE A 531 -12.50 -16.47 11.36
N LEU A 532 -11.28 -17.02 11.20
CA LEU A 532 -10.06 -16.34 11.62
C LEU A 532 -9.83 -15.03 10.85
N VAL A 533 -9.93 -15.05 9.51
CA VAL A 533 -9.67 -13.86 8.69
C VAL A 533 -10.74 -12.77 8.88
N HIS A 534 -12.01 -13.12 9.10
CA HIS A 534 -13.04 -12.13 9.41
C HIS A 534 -12.79 -11.41 10.75
N HIS A 535 -12.21 -12.10 11.75
CA HIS A 535 -11.81 -11.45 13.00
C HIS A 535 -10.56 -10.57 12.83
N ILE A 536 -9.67 -10.88 11.88
CA ILE A 536 -8.59 -9.97 11.47
C ILE A 536 -9.17 -8.71 10.81
N HIS A 537 -10.17 -8.83 9.92
CA HIS A 537 -10.85 -7.66 9.36
C HIS A 537 -11.48 -6.80 10.45
N ALA A 538 -12.18 -7.44 11.41
CA ALA A 538 -12.75 -6.71 12.54
C ALA A 538 -11.66 -5.99 13.33
N PHE A 539 -10.55 -6.66 13.66
CA PHE A 539 -9.41 -6.05 14.35
C PHE A 539 -8.87 -4.83 13.62
N THR A 540 -8.52 -4.95 12.34
CA THR A 540 -7.88 -3.87 11.56
C THR A 540 -8.83 -2.69 11.33
N ILE A 541 -10.12 -2.94 11.10
CA ILE A 541 -11.16 -1.89 11.01
C ILE A 541 -11.30 -1.17 12.35
N HIS A 542 -11.40 -1.90 13.48
CA HIS A 542 -11.56 -1.26 14.80
C HIS A 542 -10.34 -0.42 15.19
N VAL A 543 -9.12 -0.84 14.84
CA VAL A 543 -7.92 -0.02 15.07
C VAL A 543 -7.92 1.22 14.18
N THR A 544 -8.35 1.11 12.92
CA THR A 544 -8.51 2.27 12.03
C THR A 544 -9.52 3.26 12.63
N VAL A 545 -10.67 2.78 13.09
CA VAL A 545 -11.69 3.60 13.76
C VAL A 545 -11.15 4.20 15.06
N LEU A 546 -10.38 3.46 15.87
CA LEU A 546 -9.77 3.96 17.10
C LEU A 546 -8.90 5.19 16.85
N ILE A 547 -8.02 5.11 15.85
CA ILE A 547 -7.10 6.19 15.51
C ILE A 547 -7.89 7.41 15.00
N LEU A 548 -8.78 7.20 14.03
CA LEU A 548 -9.56 8.27 13.41
C LEU A 548 -10.51 8.95 14.41
N LEU A 549 -11.27 8.17 15.17
CA LEU A 549 -12.22 8.68 16.16
C LEU A 549 -11.50 9.41 17.29
N LYS A 550 -10.34 8.91 17.74
CA LYS A 550 -9.49 9.64 18.70
C LYS A 550 -9.02 10.97 18.12
N GLY A 551 -8.62 11.00 16.85
CA GLY A 551 -8.26 12.23 16.14
C GLY A 551 -9.38 13.28 16.19
N VAL A 552 -10.62 12.87 15.91
CA VAL A 552 -11.81 13.73 15.93
C VAL A 552 -12.14 14.22 17.34
N LEU A 553 -12.28 13.30 18.31
CA LEU A 553 -12.75 13.63 19.67
C LEU A 553 -11.73 14.45 20.50
N PHE A 554 -10.44 14.34 20.17
CA PHE A 554 -9.35 15.05 20.84
C PHE A 554 -8.73 16.17 19.99
N ALA A 555 -9.38 16.56 18.90
CA ALA A 555 -8.94 17.64 18.02
C ALA A 555 -8.92 18.99 18.75
N ARG A 556 -9.95 19.27 19.57
CA ARG A 556 -10.10 20.57 20.26
C ARG A 556 -9.27 20.69 21.52
N SER A 557 -9.14 19.61 22.28
CA SER A 557 -8.46 19.59 23.56
C SER A 557 -8.12 18.17 23.99
N SER A 558 -7.14 18.03 24.87
CA SER A 558 -6.77 16.80 25.55
C SER A 558 -6.29 17.13 26.96
N ARG A 559 -6.08 16.12 27.81
CA ARG A 559 -5.48 16.34 29.14
C ARG A 559 -4.05 16.88 29.06
N LEU A 560 -3.32 16.54 27.99
CA LEU A 560 -1.94 16.96 27.76
C LEU A 560 -1.83 18.38 27.18
N ILE A 561 -2.69 18.70 26.21
CA ILE A 561 -2.76 20.00 25.52
C ILE A 561 -4.22 20.49 25.59
N PRO A 562 -4.56 21.33 26.58
CA PRO A 562 -5.92 21.81 26.79
C PRO A 562 -6.43 22.75 25.68
N ASP A 563 -5.54 23.52 25.07
CA ASP A 563 -5.81 24.60 24.11
C ASP A 563 -5.54 24.20 22.65
N LYS A 564 -5.57 22.90 22.35
CA LYS A 564 -5.20 22.34 21.04
C LYS A 564 -5.94 22.97 19.86
N ALA A 565 -7.21 23.35 20.03
CA ALA A 565 -7.99 24.02 18.99
C ALA A 565 -7.31 25.29 18.44
N ASN A 566 -6.55 26.02 19.28
CA ASN A 566 -5.85 27.25 18.89
C ASN A 566 -4.62 26.97 17.99
N LEU A 567 -4.07 25.76 18.05
CA LEU A 567 -2.97 25.32 17.18
C LEU A 567 -3.47 24.95 15.79
N GLY A 568 -4.78 24.72 15.63
CA GLY A 568 -5.42 24.38 14.37
C GLY A 568 -5.54 22.87 14.11
N PHE A 569 -5.95 22.52 12.90
CA PHE A 569 -6.12 21.12 12.47
C PHE A 569 -4.79 20.51 12.02
N ARG A 570 -4.05 21.29 11.23
CA ARG A 570 -2.80 20.94 10.57
C ARG A 570 -1.66 21.70 11.26
N PHE A 571 -1.20 21.12 12.35
CA PHE A 571 -0.03 21.52 13.09
C PHE A 571 0.58 20.25 13.65
N PRO A 572 1.74 20.30 14.31
CA PRO A 572 2.49 19.07 14.22
C PRO A 572 3.13 18.58 15.53
N CYS A 573 3.40 19.50 16.45
CA CYS A 573 3.59 19.26 17.87
C CYS A 573 3.31 20.56 18.65
N ASP A 574 3.30 20.48 19.98
CA ASP A 574 3.36 21.61 20.92
C ASP A 574 4.73 21.59 21.66
N GLY A 575 5.80 21.38 20.90
CA GLY A 575 7.18 21.31 21.38
C GLY A 575 7.58 20.02 22.14
N PRO A 576 8.85 19.91 22.56
CA PRO A 576 9.38 18.73 23.25
C PRO A 576 9.00 18.65 24.73
N GLY A 577 8.32 19.66 25.27
CA GLY A 577 7.86 19.68 26.67
C GLY A 577 6.88 18.56 26.98
N ARG A 578 6.58 18.35 28.28
CA ARG A 578 5.63 17.34 28.78
C ARG A 578 5.95 15.88 28.36
N GLY A 579 7.23 15.59 28.09
CA GLY A 579 7.70 14.28 27.65
C GLY A 579 7.73 14.07 26.13
N GLY A 580 7.37 15.09 25.33
CA GLY A 580 7.27 15.04 23.87
C GLY A 580 5.81 15.03 23.41
N THR A 581 5.47 15.96 22.49
CA THR A 581 4.09 16.13 21.99
C THR A 581 3.97 15.93 20.48
N CYS A 582 4.82 15.09 19.91
CA CYS A 582 4.79 14.77 18.49
C CYS A 582 3.45 14.10 18.12
N GLN A 583 2.92 14.42 16.93
CA GLN A 583 1.76 13.75 16.34
C GLN A 583 0.46 13.87 17.15
N VAL A 584 0.31 14.97 17.88
CA VAL A 584 -0.88 15.24 18.69
C VAL A 584 -2.02 15.88 17.90
N SER A 585 -1.77 16.37 16.69
CA SER A 585 -2.80 17.01 15.87
C SER A 585 -3.79 16.00 15.31
N ALA A 586 -4.97 16.46 14.93
CA ALA A 586 -5.94 15.59 14.28
C ALA A 586 -5.51 15.20 12.86
N TRP A 587 -4.73 16.04 12.17
CA TRP A 587 -4.12 15.66 10.91
C TRP A 587 -3.19 14.45 11.07
N ASP A 588 -2.37 14.40 12.12
CA ASP A 588 -1.47 13.26 12.35
C ASP A 588 -2.23 11.96 12.62
N HIS A 589 -3.45 12.04 13.18
CA HIS A 589 -4.33 10.88 13.32
C HIS A 589 -4.89 10.42 11.97
N VAL A 590 -5.15 11.33 11.02
CA VAL A 590 -5.49 10.96 9.64
C VAL A 590 -4.30 10.24 8.99
N PHE A 591 -3.08 10.76 9.16
CA PHE A 591 -1.86 10.12 8.69
C PHE A 591 -1.68 8.71 9.21
N LEU A 592 -1.79 8.49 10.53
CA LEU A 592 -1.72 7.15 11.12
C LEU A 592 -2.90 6.26 10.66
N GLY A 593 -4.08 6.85 10.51
CA GLY A 593 -5.27 6.18 10.00
C GLY A 593 -5.12 5.66 8.58
N LEU A 594 -4.35 6.33 7.72
CA LEU A 594 -4.06 5.86 6.36
C LEU A 594 -3.26 4.55 6.34
N PHE A 595 -2.27 4.36 7.23
CA PHE A 595 -1.53 3.09 7.31
C PHE A 595 -2.42 1.94 7.77
N TRP A 596 -3.30 2.20 8.73
CA TRP A 596 -4.20 1.18 9.25
C TRP A 596 -5.34 0.86 8.28
N MET A 597 -5.86 1.86 7.56
CA MET A 597 -6.76 1.65 6.43
C MET A 597 -6.07 0.81 5.35
N TYR A 598 -4.81 1.13 4.99
CA TYR A 598 -4.02 0.33 4.05
C TYR A 598 -3.91 -1.12 4.51
N ASN A 599 -3.52 -1.35 5.76
CA ASN A 599 -3.41 -2.69 6.32
C ASN A 599 -4.76 -3.43 6.29
N ALA A 600 -5.86 -2.76 6.67
CA ALA A 600 -7.19 -3.34 6.67
C ALA A 600 -7.63 -3.75 5.26
N ILE A 601 -7.54 -2.84 4.29
CA ILE A 601 -7.96 -3.09 2.90
C ILE A 601 -7.08 -4.17 2.26
N SER A 602 -5.75 -4.13 2.46
CA SER A 602 -4.84 -5.15 1.94
C SER A 602 -5.20 -6.56 2.39
N VAL A 603 -5.50 -6.76 3.68
CA VAL A 603 -5.92 -8.08 4.17
C VAL A 603 -7.26 -8.50 3.55
N VAL A 604 -8.23 -7.58 3.41
CA VAL A 604 -9.53 -7.88 2.78
C VAL A 604 -9.37 -8.30 1.32
N ILE A 605 -8.54 -7.61 0.54
CA ILE A 605 -8.34 -7.95 -0.88
C ILE A 605 -7.49 -9.22 -1.05
N PHE A 606 -6.56 -9.51 -0.14
CA PHE A 606 -5.83 -10.79 -0.12
C PHE A 606 -6.75 -11.95 0.22
N HIS A 607 -7.61 -11.78 1.22
CA HIS A 607 -8.66 -12.74 1.53
C HIS A 607 -9.56 -13.00 0.32
N PHE A 608 -10.10 -11.94 -0.29
CA PHE A 608 -10.92 -12.06 -1.48
C PHE A 608 -10.21 -12.81 -2.60
N SER A 609 -9.00 -12.37 -2.97
CA SER A 609 -8.23 -12.97 -4.05
C SER A 609 -7.97 -14.46 -3.82
N TRP A 610 -7.50 -14.83 -2.62
CA TRP A 610 -7.18 -16.22 -2.33
C TRP A 610 -8.44 -17.09 -2.24
N LYS A 611 -9.47 -16.61 -1.55
CA LYS A 611 -10.74 -17.34 -1.39
C LYS A 611 -11.38 -17.63 -2.74
N MET A 612 -11.43 -16.62 -3.62
CA MET A 612 -12.03 -16.78 -4.94
C MET A 612 -11.23 -17.75 -5.81
N GLN A 613 -9.90 -17.69 -5.81
CA GLN A 613 -9.07 -18.63 -6.60
C GLN A 613 -9.06 -20.06 -6.05
N SER A 614 -9.20 -20.22 -4.74
CA SER A 614 -9.15 -21.54 -4.08
C SER A 614 -10.46 -22.28 -4.13
N ASP A 615 -11.57 -21.59 -3.84
CA ASP A 615 -12.84 -22.24 -3.49
C ASP A 615 -13.98 -21.87 -4.46
N VAL A 616 -13.78 -20.98 -5.43
CA VAL A 616 -14.84 -20.51 -6.33
C VAL A 616 -14.45 -20.64 -7.80
N TRP A 617 -13.46 -19.87 -8.25
CA TRP A 617 -13.02 -19.80 -9.63
C TRP A 617 -12.27 -21.05 -10.05
N GLY A 618 -12.48 -21.45 -11.31
CA GLY A 618 -11.95 -22.70 -11.84
C GLY A 618 -12.58 -23.08 -13.17
N SER A 619 -12.11 -24.19 -13.74
CA SER A 619 -12.73 -24.81 -14.90
C SER A 619 -13.74 -25.87 -14.49
N ILE A 620 -14.73 -26.11 -15.34
CA ILE A 620 -15.67 -27.22 -15.21
C ILE A 620 -15.43 -28.21 -16.36
N SER A 621 -15.36 -29.50 -16.03
CA SER A 621 -15.29 -30.57 -17.04
C SER A 621 -16.67 -30.96 -17.56
N ASP A 622 -16.71 -31.70 -18.68
CA ASP A 622 -17.95 -32.25 -19.26
C ASP A 622 -18.72 -33.17 -18.28
N GLN A 623 -18.04 -33.70 -17.27
CA GLN A 623 -18.63 -34.53 -16.20
C GLN A 623 -19.17 -33.70 -15.02
N GLY A 624 -19.11 -32.37 -15.09
CA GLY A 624 -19.56 -31.46 -14.03
C GLY A 624 -18.59 -31.31 -12.85
N VAL A 625 -17.37 -31.86 -12.95
CA VAL A 625 -16.34 -31.73 -11.90
C VAL A 625 -15.64 -30.38 -12.04
N VAL A 626 -15.62 -29.60 -10.95
CA VAL A 626 -14.93 -28.31 -10.86
C VAL A 626 -13.46 -28.54 -10.46
N THR A 627 -12.54 -27.88 -11.18
CA THR A 627 -11.13 -27.79 -10.82
C THR A 627 -10.79 -26.33 -10.51
N HIS A 628 -10.65 -26.01 -9.23
CA HIS A 628 -10.31 -24.65 -8.78
C HIS A 628 -8.87 -24.26 -9.16
N ILE A 629 -8.62 -22.96 -9.31
CA ILE A 629 -7.31 -22.43 -9.73
C ILE A 629 -6.18 -22.90 -8.81
N THR A 630 -6.39 -22.86 -7.49
CA THR A 630 -5.39 -23.32 -6.50
C THR A 630 -5.76 -24.63 -5.79
N GLY A 631 -6.80 -25.32 -6.27
CA GLY A 631 -7.16 -26.67 -5.80
C GLY A 631 -7.68 -26.75 -4.36
N GLY A 632 -8.41 -25.74 -3.87
CA GLY A 632 -9.02 -25.79 -2.53
C GLY A 632 -8.02 -25.68 -1.37
N ASN A 633 -6.87 -25.03 -1.59
CA ASN A 633 -5.80 -24.94 -0.59
C ASN A 633 -6.08 -23.96 0.57
N PHE A 634 -7.10 -23.09 0.46
CA PHE A 634 -7.40 -22.06 1.45
C PHE A 634 -7.66 -22.65 2.85
N ALA A 635 -8.55 -23.65 2.98
CA ALA A 635 -9.00 -24.15 4.28
C ALA A 635 -7.87 -24.67 5.21
N GLN A 636 -6.78 -25.18 4.64
CA GLN A 636 -5.65 -25.72 5.41
C GLN A 636 -4.44 -24.78 5.47
N SER A 637 -4.27 -23.91 4.47
CA SER A 637 -3.12 -23.01 4.41
C SER A 637 -3.40 -21.65 5.02
N SER A 638 -4.60 -21.09 4.85
CA SER A 638 -4.90 -19.72 5.29
C SER A 638 -5.15 -19.59 6.80
N ILE A 639 -4.93 -20.66 7.58
CA ILE A 639 -4.99 -20.68 9.05
C ILE A 639 -3.63 -20.41 9.71
N THR A 640 -2.56 -20.23 8.93
CA THR A 640 -1.19 -19.90 9.40
C THR A 640 -0.61 -18.74 8.59
N ILE A 641 0.22 -17.88 9.19
CA ILE A 641 0.93 -16.81 8.48
C ILE A 641 1.87 -17.41 7.44
N ASN A 642 2.51 -18.54 7.75
CA ASN A 642 3.35 -19.25 6.79
C ASN A 642 2.57 -19.69 5.53
N GLY A 643 1.30 -20.10 5.66
CA GLY A 643 0.47 -20.44 4.50
C GLY A 643 0.11 -19.22 3.65
N TRP A 644 -0.22 -18.08 4.26
CA TRP A 644 -0.39 -16.80 3.52
C TRP A 644 0.89 -16.38 2.78
N LEU A 645 2.06 -16.60 3.38
CA LEU A 645 3.33 -16.30 2.72
C LEU A 645 3.64 -17.28 1.59
N ARG A 646 3.51 -18.59 1.83
CA ARG A 646 3.94 -19.65 0.91
C ARG A 646 2.96 -19.92 -0.22
N ASP A 647 1.69 -20.15 0.11
CA ASP A 647 0.71 -20.69 -0.84
C ASP A 647 -0.14 -19.60 -1.50
N PHE A 648 -0.07 -18.37 -0.99
CA PHE A 648 -0.68 -17.20 -1.58
C PHE A 648 0.37 -16.24 -2.14
N LEU A 649 1.13 -15.53 -1.30
CA LEU A 649 2.07 -14.48 -1.77
C LEU A 649 3.16 -15.05 -2.68
N TRP A 650 3.90 -16.06 -2.21
CA TRP A 650 5.00 -16.64 -2.98
C TRP A 650 4.49 -17.39 -4.23
N ALA A 651 3.48 -18.25 -4.07
CA ALA A 651 2.97 -19.05 -5.17
C ALA A 651 2.32 -18.21 -6.29
N GLN A 652 1.60 -17.13 -5.95
CA GLN A 652 0.90 -16.31 -6.95
C GLN A 652 1.79 -15.20 -7.54
N ALA A 653 2.87 -14.80 -6.87
CA ALA A 653 3.84 -13.84 -7.41
C ALA A 653 4.60 -14.37 -8.64
N SER A 654 4.65 -15.70 -8.83
CA SER A 654 5.38 -16.31 -9.95
C SER A 654 4.94 -15.78 -11.32
N GLN A 655 3.67 -15.41 -11.49
CA GLN A 655 3.16 -14.88 -12.77
C GLN A 655 3.66 -13.46 -13.09
N GLU A 656 3.88 -12.61 -12.08
CA GLU A 656 4.39 -11.24 -12.28
C GLU A 656 5.88 -11.26 -12.63
N ASP A 657 6.66 -12.10 -11.96
CA ASP A 657 8.09 -12.29 -12.25
C ASP A 657 8.34 -12.97 -13.62
N LEU A 658 7.39 -13.78 -14.10
CA LEU A 658 7.47 -14.52 -15.38
C LEU A 658 7.08 -13.71 -16.63
N LYS A 659 6.35 -12.58 -16.53
CA LYS A 659 5.87 -11.82 -17.71
C LYS A 659 7.00 -11.28 -18.60
N GLY A 660 8.17 -10.95 -18.02
CA GLY A 660 9.37 -10.58 -18.80
C GLY A 660 10.09 -11.76 -19.46
N ILE A 661 9.92 -12.99 -18.94
CA ILE A 661 10.62 -14.21 -19.37
C ILE A 661 9.82 -14.96 -20.44
N MET A 662 8.49 -14.99 -20.34
CA MET A 662 7.59 -15.74 -21.23
C MET A 662 7.50 -15.18 -22.65
N ALA A 663 7.67 -13.87 -22.84
CA ALA A 663 7.48 -13.21 -24.14
C ALA A 663 8.51 -13.62 -25.22
N LEU A 664 9.56 -14.38 -24.89
CA LEU A 664 10.63 -14.72 -25.83
C LEU A 664 11.03 -16.21 -25.96
N ARG A 665 10.60 -17.15 -25.11
CA ARG A 665 11.29 -18.48 -25.06
C ARG A 665 10.51 -19.77 -24.79
N PHE A 666 9.20 -19.76 -24.50
CA PHE A 666 8.54 -20.97 -23.97
C PHE A 666 8.13 -22.14 -24.91
N PRO A 667 8.20 -22.15 -26.27
CA PRO A 667 7.70 -23.31 -27.02
C PRO A 667 8.66 -24.50 -27.14
N ARG A 668 9.77 -24.59 -26.38
CA ARG A 668 10.78 -25.67 -26.55
C ARG A 668 10.93 -26.62 -25.36
N PHE A 669 9.98 -26.61 -24.43
CA PHE A 669 10.16 -27.18 -23.09
C PHE A 669 9.78 -28.69 -22.96
N SER A 670 10.22 -29.54 -23.91
CA SER A 670 9.94 -30.99 -23.96
C SER A 670 8.55 -31.45 -24.45
N GLN A 671 8.53 -32.24 -25.53
CA GLN A 671 7.32 -32.83 -26.12
C GLN A 671 6.65 -33.90 -25.24
N GLY A 672 7.39 -34.51 -24.29
CA GLY A 672 6.83 -35.51 -23.37
C GLY A 672 6.00 -34.90 -22.24
N LEU A 673 6.39 -33.71 -21.75
CA LEU A 673 5.70 -33.01 -20.65
C LEU A 673 4.41 -32.32 -21.11
N ALA A 674 4.33 -32.00 -22.41
CA ALA A 674 3.11 -31.48 -23.05
C ALA A 674 1.95 -32.49 -23.03
N GLN A 675 2.22 -33.78 -22.78
CA GLN A 675 1.24 -34.86 -22.78
C GLN A 675 0.82 -35.35 -21.37
N ASP A 676 1.39 -34.78 -20.28
CA ASP A 676 1.01 -35.13 -18.90
C ASP A 676 -0.17 -34.25 -18.40
N PRO A 677 -1.32 -34.84 -18.03
CA PRO A 677 -2.53 -34.12 -17.65
C PRO A 677 -2.65 -33.79 -16.14
N THR A 678 -1.63 -34.04 -15.30
CA THR A 678 -1.74 -33.86 -13.83
C THR A 678 -1.24 -32.51 -13.29
N THR A 679 -1.77 -32.05 -12.13
CA THR A 679 -1.37 -30.83 -11.40
C THR A 679 0.13 -30.77 -11.08
N ARG A 680 0.80 -31.93 -11.12
CA ARG A 680 2.25 -32.07 -11.04
C ARG A 680 2.96 -31.24 -12.11
N ARG A 681 2.39 -31.05 -13.29
CA ARG A 681 2.91 -30.17 -14.37
C ARG A 681 2.99 -28.69 -13.96
N ILE A 682 2.00 -28.19 -13.21
CA ILE A 682 1.94 -26.78 -12.76
C ILE A 682 2.91 -26.57 -11.60
N TRP A 683 2.94 -27.49 -10.65
CA TRP A 683 3.88 -27.43 -9.53
C TRP A 683 5.34 -27.64 -9.96
N PHE A 684 5.60 -28.51 -10.94
CA PHE A 684 6.93 -28.63 -11.54
C PHE A 684 7.27 -27.36 -12.33
N GLY A 685 6.36 -26.86 -13.18
CA GLY A 685 6.53 -25.65 -13.98
C GLY A 685 6.77 -24.35 -13.17
N ILE A 686 6.14 -24.22 -12.00
CA ILE A 686 6.28 -23.07 -11.09
C ILE A 686 7.48 -23.25 -10.16
N ALA A 687 7.74 -24.46 -9.66
CA ALA A 687 9.00 -24.75 -8.99
C ALA A 687 10.20 -24.45 -9.91
N THR A 688 10.04 -24.66 -11.22
CA THR A 688 11.05 -24.35 -12.24
C THR A 688 11.19 -22.87 -12.62
N ALA A 689 10.31 -21.97 -12.15
CA ALA A 689 10.31 -20.55 -12.55
C ALA A 689 11.34 -19.69 -11.78
N HIS A 690 11.52 -19.98 -10.48
CA HIS A 690 12.60 -19.41 -9.66
C HIS A 690 13.82 -20.32 -9.56
N ASP A 691 13.65 -21.59 -9.94
CA ASP A 691 14.75 -22.48 -10.28
C ASP A 691 15.19 -22.16 -11.72
N PHE A 692 15.93 -21.07 -11.86
CA PHE A 692 16.50 -20.69 -13.15
C PHE A 692 17.34 -21.80 -13.81
N GLU A 693 17.79 -22.83 -13.08
CA GLU A 693 18.57 -23.98 -13.60
C GLU A 693 17.70 -25.01 -14.32
N SER A 694 16.41 -25.04 -14.01
CA SER A 694 15.45 -26.01 -14.52
C SER A 694 14.62 -25.51 -15.72
N HIS A 695 14.98 -24.33 -16.24
CA HIS A 695 14.47 -23.81 -17.50
C HIS A 695 15.09 -24.60 -18.67
N ASP A 696 14.30 -25.26 -19.53
CA ASP A 696 14.82 -25.94 -20.70
C ASP A 696 15.68 -24.97 -21.53
N ASP A 697 16.89 -25.40 -21.88
CA ASP A 697 17.97 -24.65 -22.53
C ASP A 697 18.68 -23.54 -21.70
N ILE A 698 18.40 -23.35 -20.39
CA ILE A 698 19.28 -22.57 -19.51
C ILE A 698 20.37 -23.49 -18.97
N THR A 699 21.54 -23.40 -19.59
CA THR A 699 22.75 -23.98 -19.01
C THR A 699 23.09 -23.25 -17.72
N GLU A 700 23.72 -23.94 -16.77
CA GLU A 700 24.30 -23.35 -15.56
C GLU A 700 25.10 -22.06 -15.87
N GLU A 701 25.84 -22.07 -16.98
CA GLU A 701 26.54 -20.91 -17.52
C GLU A 701 25.68 -19.67 -17.70
N ARG A 702 24.53 -19.84 -18.34
CA ARG A 702 23.63 -18.75 -18.69
C ARG A 702 22.94 -18.18 -17.44
N LEU A 703 22.64 -19.03 -16.46
CA LEU A 703 22.11 -18.60 -15.18
C LEU A 703 23.11 -17.69 -14.46
N TYR A 704 24.34 -18.16 -14.26
CA TYR A 704 25.36 -17.37 -13.57
C TYR A 704 25.62 -16.04 -14.29
N GLN A 705 25.60 -16.01 -15.64
CA GLN A 705 25.73 -14.78 -16.43
C GLN A 705 24.58 -13.79 -16.19
N ASN A 706 23.33 -14.26 -16.13
CA ASN A 706 22.18 -13.41 -15.88
C ASN A 706 22.16 -12.86 -14.45
N ILE A 707 22.46 -13.71 -13.45
CA ILE A 707 22.62 -13.28 -12.06
C ILE A 707 23.73 -12.22 -11.99
N PHE A 708 24.88 -12.48 -12.58
CA PHE A 708 26.01 -11.55 -12.59
C PHE A 708 25.66 -10.20 -13.23
N ALA A 709 24.96 -10.18 -14.37
CA ALA A 709 24.49 -8.95 -15.00
C ALA A 709 23.46 -8.20 -14.13
N SER A 710 22.58 -8.93 -13.43
CA SER A 710 21.58 -8.32 -12.54
C SER A 710 22.20 -7.59 -11.34
N HIS A 711 23.36 -8.04 -10.85
CA HIS A 711 24.09 -7.34 -9.78
C HIS A 711 24.50 -5.92 -10.21
N PHE A 712 24.93 -5.74 -11.46
CA PHE A 712 25.24 -4.41 -11.99
C PHE A 712 23.99 -3.54 -12.16
N GLY A 713 22.85 -4.13 -12.50
CA GLY A 713 21.56 -3.44 -12.50
C GLY A 713 21.15 -2.99 -11.10
N GLN A 714 21.32 -3.84 -10.08
CA GLN A 714 21.06 -3.49 -8.68
C GLN A 714 22.00 -2.37 -8.19
N LEU A 715 23.30 -2.47 -8.48
CA LEU A 715 24.26 -1.40 -8.16
C LEU A 715 23.88 -0.07 -8.82
N ALA A 716 23.44 -0.10 -10.08
CA ALA A 716 22.99 1.11 -10.77
C ALA A 716 21.79 1.77 -10.06
N ILE A 717 20.82 0.96 -9.60
CA ILE A 717 19.66 1.45 -8.84
C ILE A 717 20.10 2.03 -7.49
N ILE A 718 20.99 1.36 -6.75
CA ILE A 718 21.51 1.83 -5.46
C ILE A 718 22.22 3.17 -5.62
N PHE A 719 23.11 3.31 -6.61
CA PHE A 719 23.80 4.57 -6.86
C PHE A 719 22.88 5.68 -7.35
N LEU A 720 21.87 5.36 -8.17
CA LEU A 720 20.85 6.30 -8.59
C LEU A 720 20.02 6.82 -7.40
N TRP A 721 19.59 5.91 -6.52
CA TRP A 721 18.86 6.26 -5.30
C TRP A 721 19.72 7.11 -4.35
N THR A 722 20.96 6.71 -4.10
CA THR A 722 21.90 7.46 -3.23
C THR A 722 22.20 8.84 -3.82
N SER A 723 22.34 8.95 -5.15
CA SER A 723 22.47 10.23 -5.83
C SER A 723 21.24 11.12 -5.64
N GLY A 724 20.04 10.54 -5.70
CA GLY A 724 18.80 11.26 -5.44
C GLY A 724 18.82 11.94 -4.06
N ASN A 725 19.25 11.22 -3.02
CA ASN A 725 19.34 11.75 -1.67
C ASN A 725 20.28 12.96 -1.57
N LEU A 726 21.48 12.87 -2.16
CA LEU A 726 22.45 13.98 -2.20
C LEU A 726 21.87 15.19 -2.95
N PHE A 727 21.29 14.96 -4.13
CA PHE A 727 20.72 16.02 -4.98
C PHE A 727 19.56 16.75 -4.29
N HIS A 728 18.65 16.00 -3.66
CA HIS A 728 17.49 16.57 -2.98
C HIS A 728 17.89 17.42 -1.77
N VAL A 729 18.90 16.99 -1.00
CA VAL A 729 19.42 17.79 0.12
C VAL A 729 20.22 19.00 -0.39
N ALA A 730 21.03 18.85 -1.44
CA ALA A 730 21.78 19.95 -2.02
C ALA A 730 20.88 21.06 -2.60
N TRP A 731 19.73 20.67 -3.17
CA TRP A 731 18.77 21.60 -3.75
C TRP A 731 17.87 22.22 -2.69
N GLN A 732 17.21 21.39 -1.89
CA GLN A 732 16.09 21.82 -1.05
C GLN A 732 16.37 21.62 0.45
N GLY A 733 17.47 20.97 0.82
CA GLY A 733 17.87 20.79 2.21
C GLY A 733 18.50 22.03 2.83
N ASN A 734 18.81 21.91 4.12
CA ASN A 734 19.51 22.95 4.93
C ASN A 734 20.92 22.52 5.37
N PHE A 735 21.62 21.70 4.58
CA PHE A 735 22.88 21.07 5.00
C PHE A 735 23.92 22.06 5.53
N GLU A 736 24.20 23.16 4.82
CA GLU A 736 25.17 24.18 5.27
C GLU A 736 24.76 24.88 6.57
N SER A 737 23.48 25.16 6.76
CA SER A 737 22.96 25.73 8.01
C SER A 737 23.07 24.73 9.16
N TRP A 738 22.81 23.46 8.89
CA TRP A 738 22.99 22.38 9.87
C TRP A 738 24.46 22.20 10.24
N VAL A 739 25.38 22.30 9.28
CA VAL A 739 26.83 22.24 9.50
C VAL A 739 27.34 23.32 10.46
N GLN A 740 26.75 24.53 10.41
CA GLN A 740 27.13 25.64 11.30
C GLN A 740 26.68 25.45 12.74
N ASP A 741 25.52 24.82 12.96
CA ASP A 741 24.99 24.56 14.30
C ASP A 741 24.25 23.20 14.40
N PRO A 742 25.01 22.09 14.42
CA PRO A 742 24.45 20.73 14.37
C PRO A 742 23.60 20.36 15.60
N LEU A 743 23.75 21.10 16.70
CA LEU A 743 23.07 20.84 17.97
C LEU A 743 21.67 21.45 18.04
N HIS A 744 21.46 22.59 17.38
CA HIS A 744 20.21 23.33 17.47
C HIS A 744 19.46 23.42 16.14
N VAL A 745 20.14 23.22 15.01
CA VAL A 745 19.54 23.12 13.68
C VAL A 745 19.20 21.66 13.40
N ARG A 746 17.97 21.39 12.96
CA ARG A 746 17.53 20.04 12.58
C ARG A 746 17.79 19.77 11.10
N PRO A 747 18.23 18.57 10.70
CA PRO A 747 18.51 18.24 9.31
C PRO A 747 17.23 18.16 8.47
N ILE A 748 17.22 18.69 7.25
CA ILE A 748 16.04 18.80 6.37
C ILE A 748 16.23 18.02 5.07
N ALA A 749 15.26 17.20 4.67
CA ALA A 749 15.22 16.58 3.36
C ALA A 749 13.88 16.81 2.69
N HIS A 750 13.83 17.43 1.52
CA HIS A 750 12.61 17.45 0.71
C HIS A 750 12.62 16.25 -0.24
N ALA A 751 11.55 15.45 -0.27
CA ALA A 751 11.35 14.35 -1.20
C ALA A 751 12.37 13.19 -1.19
N ILE A 752 13.20 13.02 -0.14
CA ILE A 752 13.87 11.74 0.09
C ILE A 752 12.80 10.67 0.34
N TRP A 753 12.89 9.55 -0.37
CA TRP A 753 12.04 8.37 -0.16
C TRP A 753 12.48 7.64 1.12
N ASP A 754 12.24 8.28 2.26
CA ASP A 754 12.33 7.71 3.61
C ASP A 754 10.93 7.15 3.94
N PRO A 755 10.80 5.98 4.58
CA PRO A 755 9.50 5.47 5.01
C PRO A 755 8.90 6.30 6.16
N HIS A 756 8.72 7.63 6.05
CA HIS A 756 8.10 8.39 7.13
C HIS A 756 7.34 9.68 6.75
N PHE A 757 6.25 9.86 7.52
CA PHE A 757 5.57 11.09 7.91
C PHE A 757 5.03 12.00 6.79
N GLY A 758 3.71 12.08 6.69
CA GLY A 758 3.06 12.98 5.75
C GLY A 758 3.18 14.45 6.17
N GLN A 759 2.77 15.30 5.24
CA GLN A 759 3.14 16.71 5.08
C GLN A 759 2.97 17.69 6.28
N PRO A 760 2.19 17.36 7.30
CA PRO A 760 2.11 18.09 8.56
C PRO A 760 2.98 17.58 9.70
N ALA A 761 3.46 16.33 9.71
CA ALA A 761 4.61 16.02 10.55
C ALA A 761 5.89 16.70 10.00
N VAL A 762 5.88 17.03 8.71
CA VAL A 762 6.83 17.95 8.03
C VAL A 762 6.57 19.40 8.48
N GLU A 763 5.29 19.80 8.53
CA GLU A 763 4.71 20.89 9.37
C GLU A 763 5.46 21.04 10.72
N ALA A 764 5.55 19.90 11.45
CA ALA A 764 6.38 19.50 12.65
C ALA A 764 7.21 20.53 13.37
N PHE A 765 8.18 20.86 12.57
CA PHE A 765 9.52 20.31 12.67
C PHE A 765 10.35 21.11 11.67
N THR A 766 9.68 21.65 10.63
CA THR A 766 9.88 23.02 10.16
C THR A 766 10.04 24.01 11.32
N ARG A 767 11.29 24.41 11.60
CA ARG A 767 11.63 25.47 12.56
C ARG A 767 11.83 26.82 11.88
N GLY A 768 11.55 27.89 12.63
CA GLY A 768 11.69 29.27 12.22
C GLY A 768 13.05 29.59 11.61
N GLY A 769 13.01 30.15 10.39
CA GLY A 769 14.18 30.40 9.54
C GLY A 769 14.17 29.57 8.25
N ALA A 770 13.43 28.45 8.21
CA ALA A 770 13.28 27.66 7.00
C ALA A 770 12.33 28.34 6.01
N LEU A 771 12.79 28.37 4.76
CA LEU A 771 12.03 28.90 3.66
C LEU A 771 11.00 27.90 3.12
N GLY A 772 10.70 26.71 3.68
CA GLY A 772 9.80 25.64 3.15
C GLY A 772 8.96 24.88 4.22
N PRO A 773 7.85 24.12 3.92
CA PRO A 773 7.56 22.91 4.69
C PRO A 773 8.70 21.95 4.45
N VAL A 774 9.38 21.55 5.51
CA VAL A 774 10.66 20.85 5.42
C VAL A 774 10.58 19.54 6.18
N ASN A 775 10.84 18.39 5.54
CA ASN A 775 10.79 17.11 6.28
C ASN A 775 12.07 17.06 7.10
N ILE A 776 11.97 16.85 8.42
CA ILE A 776 13.18 16.51 9.17
C ILE A 776 13.68 15.16 8.68
N ALA A 777 14.95 15.13 8.29
CA ALA A 777 15.63 13.90 7.90
C ALA A 777 16.03 13.11 9.14
N TYR A 778 15.37 11.98 9.39
CA TYR A 778 15.74 11.05 10.47
C TYR A 778 16.64 9.90 9.98
N SER A 779 17.12 9.99 8.75
CA SER A 779 17.98 8.98 8.10
C SER A 779 19.44 9.03 8.54
N GLY A 780 19.86 10.04 9.31
CA GLY A 780 21.25 10.21 9.76
C GLY A 780 22.26 10.58 8.67
N VAL A 781 21.81 10.83 7.44
CA VAL A 781 22.69 11.12 6.29
C VAL A 781 23.43 12.45 6.44
N TYR A 782 22.85 13.44 7.14
CA TYR A 782 23.50 14.70 7.46
C TYR A 782 24.72 14.50 8.36
N GLN A 783 24.52 13.76 9.46
CA GLN A 783 25.56 13.40 10.40
C GLN A 783 26.66 12.60 9.70
N TRP A 784 26.29 11.67 8.82
CA TRP A 784 27.24 10.90 8.03
C TRP A 784 28.06 11.81 7.09
N TRP A 785 27.42 12.61 6.24
CA TRP A 785 28.08 13.50 5.28
C TRP A 785 29.01 14.52 5.96
N TYR A 786 28.58 15.07 7.09
CA TYR A 786 29.42 15.96 7.88
C TYR A 786 30.60 15.22 8.53
N THR A 787 30.40 14.02 9.04
CA THR A 787 31.51 13.22 9.62
C THR A 787 32.59 12.93 8.59
N ILE A 788 32.21 12.68 7.34
CA ILE A 788 33.14 12.27 6.27
C ILE A 788 33.78 13.47 5.55
N GLY A 789 33.44 14.70 5.94
CA GLY A 789 34.12 15.91 5.48
C GLY A 789 33.39 16.74 4.42
N LEU A 790 32.13 16.43 4.11
CA LEU A 790 31.27 17.28 3.27
C LEU A 790 30.80 18.48 4.11
N ARG A 791 30.82 19.68 3.54
CA ARG A 791 30.55 20.93 4.25
C ARG A 791 29.58 21.84 3.50
N THR A 792 29.53 21.75 2.17
CA THR A 792 28.74 22.62 1.31
C THR A 792 27.73 21.86 0.46
N ASN A 793 26.72 22.55 -0.06
CA ASN A 793 25.80 22.01 -1.05
C ASN A 793 26.51 21.69 -2.37
N GLU A 794 27.57 22.42 -2.71
CA GLU A 794 28.43 22.12 -3.87
C GLU A 794 29.10 20.75 -3.74
N ASP A 795 29.52 20.38 -2.53
CA ASP A 795 30.06 19.04 -2.26
C ASP A 795 29.00 17.96 -2.49
N LEU A 796 27.77 18.20 -2.04
CA LEU A 796 26.65 17.28 -2.22
C LEU A 796 26.28 17.13 -3.71
N TYR A 797 26.23 18.21 -4.47
CA TYR A 797 25.98 18.16 -5.92
C TYR A 797 27.09 17.42 -6.67
N THR A 798 28.34 17.68 -6.32
CA THR A 798 29.50 16.98 -6.91
C THR A 798 29.43 15.48 -6.60
N GLY A 799 29.06 15.12 -5.37
CA GLY A 799 28.81 13.73 -4.97
C GLY A 799 27.64 13.09 -5.76
N ALA A 800 26.53 13.80 -5.93
CA ALA A 800 25.38 13.32 -6.70
C ALA A 800 25.76 13.02 -8.17
N LEU A 801 26.42 13.96 -8.84
CA LEU A 801 26.89 13.77 -10.22
C LEU A 801 27.88 12.61 -10.35
N PHE A 802 28.79 12.47 -9.38
CA PHE A 802 29.70 11.34 -9.33
C PHE A 802 28.97 9.99 -9.21
N LEU A 803 27.95 9.91 -8.35
CA LEU A 803 27.14 8.68 -8.20
C LEU A 803 26.27 8.39 -9.42
N LEU A 804 25.70 9.39 -10.09
CA LEU A 804 25.02 9.21 -11.37
C LEU A 804 25.95 8.65 -12.45
N PHE A 805 27.18 9.16 -12.50
CA PHE A 805 28.19 8.65 -13.41
C PHE A 805 28.53 7.18 -13.13
N ILE A 806 28.69 6.78 -11.85
CA ILE A 806 28.90 5.38 -11.47
C ILE A 806 27.67 4.52 -11.78
N SER A 807 26.45 5.05 -11.58
CA SER A 807 25.22 4.35 -11.96
C SER A 807 25.19 4.04 -13.46
N ALA A 808 25.53 5.02 -14.31
CA ALA A 808 25.65 4.83 -15.75
C ALA A 808 26.75 3.81 -16.13
N ILE A 809 27.93 3.87 -15.50
CA ILE A 809 28.99 2.87 -15.69
C ILE A 809 28.50 1.48 -15.31
N SER A 810 27.75 1.34 -14.22
CA SER A 810 27.22 0.06 -13.76
C SER A 810 26.23 -0.52 -14.78
N LEU A 811 25.34 0.29 -15.35
CA LEU A 811 24.45 -0.14 -16.43
C LEU A 811 25.23 -0.58 -17.69
N ILE A 812 26.25 0.19 -18.08
CA ILE A 812 27.12 -0.16 -19.22
C ILE A 812 27.88 -1.45 -18.93
N ALA A 813 28.39 -1.65 -17.72
CA ALA A 813 29.07 -2.87 -17.31
C ALA A 813 28.12 -4.08 -17.32
N GLY A 814 26.89 -3.94 -16.82
CA GLY A 814 25.86 -4.97 -16.92
C GLY A 814 25.56 -5.34 -18.38
N TRP A 815 25.37 -4.34 -19.24
CA TRP A 815 25.16 -4.53 -20.68
C TRP A 815 26.38 -5.17 -21.38
N LEU A 816 27.61 -4.77 -21.02
CA LEU A 816 28.85 -5.28 -21.59
C LEU A 816 29.00 -6.77 -21.31
N HIS A 817 28.75 -7.21 -20.06
CA HIS A 817 28.85 -8.62 -19.67
C HIS A 817 27.74 -9.50 -20.25
N LEU A 818 26.71 -8.90 -20.85
CA LEU A 818 25.71 -9.59 -21.67
C LEU A 818 26.14 -9.73 -23.14
N GLN A 819 27.15 -9.00 -23.61
CA GLN A 819 27.65 -9.07 -24.99
C GLN A 819 28.47 -10.34 -25.24
N PRO A 820 28.29 -11.05 -26.38
CA PRO A 820 28.94 -12.34 -26.66
C PRO A 820 30.45 -12.40 -26.45
N LYS A 821 31.17 -11.29 -26.67
CA LYS A 821 32.63 -11.20 -26.55
C LYS A 821 33.13 -11.12 -25.10
N TRP A 822 32.28 -10.74 -24.16
CA TRP A 822 32.65 -10.41 -22.78
C TRP A 822 31.91 -11.24 -21.73
N LYS A 823 31.30 -12.36 -22.15
CA LYS A 823 30.57 -13.27 -21.27
C LYS A 823 31.54 -14.07 -20.38
N PRO A 824 31.37 -14.07 -19.05
CA PRO A 824 32.16 -14.91 -18.16
C PRO A 824 31.79 -16.40 -18.30
N SER A 825 32.77 -17.30 -18.19
CA SER A 825 32.56 -18.76 -18.22
C SER A 825 32.10 -19.32 -16.88
N VAL A 826 31.46 -20.50 -16.87
CA VAL A 826 31.09 -21.22 -15.63
C VAL A 826 32.29 -21.44 -14.71
N SER A 827 33.45 -21.78 -15.27
CA SER A 827 34.67 -22.01 -14.50
C SER A 827 35.11 -20.78 -13.69
N TRP A 828 34.80 -19.58 -14.17
CA TRP A 828 35.04 -18.34 -13.44
C TRP A 828 34.10 -18.23 -12.23
N PHE A 829 32.82 -18.55 -12.40
CA PHE A 829 31.82 -18.55 -11.34
C PHE A 829 32.04 -19.66 -10.30
N LYS A 830 32.55 -20.84 -10.70
CA LYS A 830 32.83 -21.96 -9.79
C LYS A 830 34.15 -21.87 -9.04
N ASN A 831 34.96 -20.85 -9.30
CA ASN A 831 36.20 -20.63 -8.57
C ASN A 831 35.92 -19.95 -7.20
N ALA A 832 35.40 -20.73 -6.23
CA ALA A 832 35.05 -20.23 -4.90
C ALA A 832 36.20 -19.52 -4.18
N GLU A 833 37.42 -20.03 -4.34
CA GLU A 833 38.62 -19.45 -3.70
C GLU A 833 38.94 -18.08 -4.28
N SER A 834 38.94 -17.94 -5.62
CA SER A 834 39.14 -16.63 -6.27
C SER A 834 37.99 -15.65 -5.98
N ARG A 835 36.74 -16.14 -5.90
CA ARG A 835 35.59 -15.30 -5.52
C ARG A 835 35.73 -14.81 -4.09
N LEU A 836 36.06 -15.69 -3.15
CA LEU A 836 36.26 -15.31 -1.75
C LEU A 836 37.44 -14.34 -1.62
N ASN A 837 38.55 -14.60 -2.30
CA ASN A 837 39.70 -13.69 -2.33
C ASN A 837 39.33 -12.30 -2.89
N HIS A 838 38.48 -12.25 -3.93
CA HIS A 838 37.95 -10.98 -4.44
C HIS A 838 37.09 -10.26 -3.40
N HIS A 839 36.23 -10.96 -2.64
CA HIS A 839 35.42 -10.33 -1.60
C HIS A 839 36.27 -9.90 -0.40
N LEU A 840 37.23 -10.71 0.04
CA LEU A 840 38.12 -10.37 1.15
C LEU A 840 39.06 -9.22 0.74
N SER A 841 39.92 -9.42 -0.25
CA SER A 841 40.93 -8.40 -0.61
C SER A 841 40.33 -7.26 -1.44
N GLY A 842 39.51 -7.57 -2.46
CA GLY A 842 38.97 -6.57 -3.38
C GLY A 842 37.83 -5.76 -2.77
N LEU A 843 36.78 -6.43 -2.29
CA LEU A 843 35.63 -5.73 -1.71
C LEU A 843 35.97 -5.18 -0.32
N PHE A 844 36.39 -5.97 0.66
CA PHE A 844 36.62 -5.47 2.03
C PHE A 844 37.96 -4.76 2.20
N GLY A 845 39.05 -5.34 1.67
CA GLY A 845 40.41 -4.81 1.82
C GLY A 845 40.60 -3.47 1.11
N VAL A 846 40.39 -3.42 -0.22
CA VAL A 846 40.57 -2.20 -1.01
C VAL A 846 39.55 -1.12 -0.63
N SER A 847 38.27 -1.46 -0.36
CA SER A 847 37.31 -0.44 0.08
C SER A 847 37.66 0.15 1.44
N SER A 848 38.12 -0.66 2.40
CA SER A 848 38.57 -0.16 3.71
C SER A 848 39.83 0.68 3.58
N LEU A 849 40.74 0.35 2.64
CA LEU A 849 41.91 1.17 2.35
C LEU A 849 41.51 2.51 1.74
N ALA A 850 40.62 2.50 0.74
CA ALA A 850 40.11 3.70 0.11
C ALA A 850 39.35 4.58 1.12
N TRP A 851 38.57 3.96 2.02
CA TRP A 851 37.87 4.65 3.10
C TRP A 851 38.83 5.25 4.11
N THR A 852 39.89 4.53 4.49
CA THR A 852 40.98 5.09 5.31
C THR A 852 41.62 6.29 4.63
N GLY A 853 41.92 6.18 3.33
CA GLY A 853 42.46 7.28 2.55
C GLY A 853 41.54 8.51 2.60
N HIS A 854 40.23 8.32 2.42
CA HIS A 854 39.27 9.39 2.55
C HIS A 854 39.23 9.99 3.97
N LEU A 855 39.23 9.16 5.02
CA LEU A 855 39.26 9.63 6.40
C LEU A 855 40.52 10.47 6.69
N VAL A 856 41.69 9.99 6.27
CA VAL A 856 43.00 10.63 6.51
C VAL A 856 43.17 11.92 5.71
N HIS A 857 42.75 11.93 4.44
CA HIS A 857 43.02 13.05 3.54
C HIS A 857 41.87 14.08 3.47
N VAL A 858 40.65 13.71 3.88
CA VAL A 858 39.47 14.59 3.76
C VAL A 858 38.78 14.76 5.09
N ALA A 859 38.34 13.69 5.76
CA ALA A 859 37.50 13.80 6.94
C ALA A 859 38.23 14.37 8.16
N ILE A 860 39.44 13.91 8.45
CA ILE A 860 40.28 14.39 9.56
C ILE A 860 40.67 15.87 9.34
N PRO A 861 41.23 16.29 8.19
CA PRO A 861 41.45 17.71 7.90
C PRO A 861 40.18 18.55 8.04
N ALA A 862 39.04 18.08 7.51
CA ALA A 862 37.76 18.77 7.63
C ALA A 862 37.24 18.85 9.08
N SER A 863 37.60 17.90 9.95
CA SER A 863 37.32 17.96 11.38
C SER A 863 38.23 18.95 12.13
N ARG A 864 39.34 19.38 11.51
CA ARG A 864 40.28 20.39 12.02
C ARG A 864 40.11 21.76 11.36
N GLY A 865 39.05 21.95 10.58
CA GLY A 865 38.74 23.21 9.90
C GLY A 865 39.49 23.44 8.58
N GLU A 866 40.15 22.42 8.03
CA GLU A 866 40.81 22.48 6.73
C GLU A 866 39.87 22.02 5.60
N TYR A 867 39.98 22.63 4.42
CA TYR A 867 39.15 22.30 3.27
C TYR A 867 39.97 21.61 2.17
N VAL A 868 39.74 20.31 1.98
CA VAL A 868 40.46 19.46 1.01
C VAL A 868 39.49 18.87 -0.02
N ARG A 869 39.65 19.21 -1.30
CA ARG A 869 38.84 18.79 -2.46
C ARG A 869 39.73 18.51 -3.66
N TRP A 870 39.16 18.04 -4.76
CA TRP A 870 39.90 17.66 -5.97
C TRP A 870 40.86 18.72 -6.51
N ASN A 871 40.56 20.01 -6.32
CA ASN A 871 41.40 21.12 -6.77
C ASN A 871 42.67 21.35 -5.92
N ASN A 872 42.74 20.83 -4.69
CA ASN A 872 43.90 20.96 -3.80
C ASN A 872 44.31 19.66 -3.09
N PHE A 873 43.70 18.52 -3.45
CA PHE A 873 43.90 17.22 -2.82
C PHE A 873 45.35 16.73 -2.82
N LEU A 874 46.11 17.08 -3.86
CA LEU A 874 47.52 16.70 -3.99
C LEU A 874 48.48 17.69 -3.31
N ASP A 875 47.99 18.87 -2.93
CA ASP A 875 48.82 19.96 -2.37
C ASP A 875 48.77 20.01 -0.83
N VAL A 876 47.74 19.39 -0.22
CA VAL A 876 47.57 19.33 1.24
C VAL A 876 48.10 18.00 1.78
N LEU A 877 49.11 18.06 2.65
CA LEU A 877 49.64 16.86 3.29
C LEU A 877 48.72 16.41 4.44
N PRO A 878 48.36 15.12 4.53
CA PRO A 878 47.51 14.62 5.62
C PRO A 878 48.22 14.65 7.00
N HIS A 879 49.54 14.72 7.00
CA HIS A 879 50.39 14.80 8.18
C HIS A 879 51.60 15.68 7.85
N PRO A 880 52.20 16.44 8.79
CA PRO A 880 53.36 17.30 8.50
C PRO A 880 54.55 16.61 7.83
N GLN A 881 54.71 15.30 8.05
CA GLN A 881 55.75 14.47 7.41
C GLN A 881 55.27 13.73 6.14
N GLY A 882 54.06 14.02 5.66
CA GLY A 882 53.42 13.35 4.53
C GLY A 882 53.34 11.83 4.70
N LEU A 883 53.47 11.11 3.58
CA LEU A 883 53.46 9.64 3.54
C LEU A 883 54.86 9.02 3.81
N GLY A 884 55.90 9.81 4.08
CA GLY A 884 57.27 9.32 4.31
C GLY A 884 57.39 8.29 5.45
N PRO A 885 56.78 8.52 6.63
CA PRO A 885 56.77 7.54 7.73
C PRO A 885 56.10 6.20 7.38
N LEU A 886 55.13 6.19 6.45
CA LEU A 886 54.49 4.96 5.98
C LEU A 886 55.50 4.03 5.30
N PHE A 887 56.30 4.56 4.37
CA PHE A 887 57.28 3.79 3.57
C PHE A 887 58.57 3.45 4.34
N THR A 888 58.88 4.18 5.39
CA THR A 888 60.06 3.94 6.26
C THR A 888 59.74 3.07 7.47
N GLY A 889 58.49 2.65 7.65
CA GLY A 889 58.04 1.79 8.76
C GLY A 889 57.93 2.50 10.11
N GLN A 890 58.03 3.83 10.16
CA GLN A 890 57.92 4.63 11.39
C GLN A 890 56.47 5.03 11.69
N TRP A 891 55.56 4.05 11.72
CA TRP A 891 54.11 4.30 11.81
C TRP A 891 53.68 4.92 13.15
N ASN A 892 54.50 4.76 14.20
CA ASN A 892 54.27 5.39 15.50
C ASN A 892 54.23 6.92 15.42
N VAL A 893 54.85 7.54 14.42
CA VAL A 893 54.81 8.99 14.18
C VAL A 893 53.38 9.46 13.91
N TYR A 894 52.56 8.67 13.21
CA TYR A 894 51.19 9.04 12.87
C TYR A 894 50.21 9.04 14.05
N ALA A 895 50.63 8.52 15.20
CA ALA A 895 49.86 8.55 16.45
C ALA A 895 50.32 9.66 17.42
N GLN A 896 51.41 10.36 17.11
CA GLN A 896 51.97 11.40 17.98
C GLN A 896 51.13 12.68 17.89
N ASN A 897 50.96 13.34 19.03
CA ASN A 897 50.17 14.57 19.16
C ASN A 897 48.71 14.39 18.70
N PRO A 898 47.91 13.54 19.38
CA PRO A 898 46.50 13.37 19.10
C PRO A 898 45.69 14.65 19.39
N ASP A 899 44.48 14.71 18.83
CA ASP A 899 43.52 15.76 19.17
C ASP A 899 43.26 15.76 20.69
N SER A 900 43.24 16.95 21.29
CA SER A 900 43.02 17.10 22.74
C SER A 900 41.56 16.83 23.12
N SER A 901 41.27 16.54 24.40
CA SER A 901 39.89 16.44 24.88
C SER A 901 39.09 17.75 24.75
N SER A 902 39.77 18.88 24.55
CA SER A 902 39.19 20.19 24.28
C SER A 902 39.10 20.53 22.79
N HIS A 903 39.38 19.58 21.89
CA HIS A 903 39.27 19.79 20.45
C HIS A 903 37.83 20.17 20.07
N LEU A 904 37.70 21.21 19.25
CA LEU A 904 36.41 21.64 18.70
C LEU A 904 36.31 21.19 17.24
N PHE A 905 35.40 20.24 17.00
CA PHE A 905 35.19 19.62 15.70
C PHE A 905 34.81 20.68 14.64
N GLY A 906 35.52 20.64 13.52
CA GLY A 906 35.43 21.63 12.45
C GLY A 906 36.37 22.83 12.58
N THR A 907 37.27 22.86 13.58
CA THR A 907 38.19 23.98 13.81
C THR A 907 39.60 23.49 14.16
N SER A 908 40.61 24.36 14.04
CA SER A 908 41.98 24.02 14.44
C SER A 908 42.22 24.11 15.96
N GLN A 909 41.22 24.52 16.74
CA GLN A 909 41.35 24.70 18.17
C GLN A 909 41.41 23.34 18.88
N GLY A 910 42.54 23.09 19.56
CA GLY A 910 42.78 21.84 20.27
C GLY A 910 43.05 20.64 19.34
N ALA A 911 43.24 20.90 18.05
CA ALA A 911 43.58 19.90 17.03
C ALA A 911 45.05 19.48 17.16
N GLY A 912 45.29 18.18 17.02
CA GLY A 912 46.61 17.57 16.95
C GLY A 912 47.08 17.39 15.51
N THR A 913 48.15 16.62 15.35
CA THR A 913 48.69 16.23 14.04
C THR A 913 48.48 14.74 13.74
N ALA A 914 48.13 13.92 14.75
CA ALA A 914 47.94 12.49 14.55
C ALA A 914 46.86 12.20 13.51
N ILE A 915 47.05 11.15 12.70
CA ILE A 915 46.06 10.68 11.72
C ILE A 915 45.59 9.25 12.00
N LEU A 916 46.31 8.50 12.85
CA LEU A 916 45.99 7.13 13.23
C LEU A 916 46.19 6.98 14.74
N THR A 917 45.13 6.79 15.52
CA THR A 917 45.19 6.68 16.98
C THR A 917 44.45 5.46 17.50
N LEU A 918 44.53 5.24 18.82
CA LEU A 918 43.72 4.27 19.55
C LEU A 918 43.36 4.86 20.92
N LEU A 919 42.75 6.04 20.92
CA LEU A 919 42.42 6.80 22.14
C LEU A 919 41.33 6.09 22.95
N GLY A 920 40.35 5.49 22.27
CA GLY A 920 39.18 4.89 22.88
C GLY A 920 38.19 5.93 23.43
N GLY A 921 36.97 5.48 23.72
CA GLY A 921 35.89 6.35 24.17
C GLY A 921 35.35 7.27 23.07
N PHE A 922 34.65 8.33 23.48
CA PHE A 922 33.98 9.25 22.56
C PHE A 922 34.59 10.65 22.61
N HIS A 923 34.61 11.32 21.47
CA HIS A 923 34.97 12.73 21.37
C HIS A 923 34.01 13.56 22.24
N PRO A 924 34.50 14.37 23.20
CA PRO A 924 33.64 15.00 24.22
C PRO A 924 32.52 15.89 23.66
N GLN A 925 32.80 16.63 22.57
CA GLN A 925 31.81 17.48 21.91
C GLN A 925 30.79 16.70 21.09
N THR A 926 31.23 15.87 20.14
CA THR A 926 30.36 15.20 19.16
C THR A 926 29.71 13.93 19.69
N GLN A 927 30.22 13.38 20.80
CA GLN A 927 29.83 12.09 21.36
C GLN A 927 29.93 10.93 20.34
N SER A 928 30.85 11.04 19.38
CA SER A 928 31.15 10.02 18.38
C SER A 928 32.53 9.42 18.60
N LEU A 929 32.83 8.29 17.96
CA LEU A 929 34.19 7.76 17.88
C LEU A 929 35.14 8.79 17.25
N TRP A 930 36.40 8.77 17.69
CA TRP A 930 37.45 9.61 17.12
C TRP A 930 37.72 9.21 15.65
N LEU A 931 37.74 10.18 14.74
CA LEU A 931 38.00 9.93 13.31
C LEU A 931 39.36 9.24 13.07
N THR A 932 40.37 9.59 13.87
CA THR A 932 41.71 9.00 13.85
C THR A 932 41.71 7.55 14.34
N ASP A 933 40.83 7.18 15.29
CA ASP A 933 40.63 5.79 15.73
C ASP A 933 39.88 4.99 14.65
N MET A 934 38.86 5.58 14.02
CA MET A 934 38.14 4.95 12.90
C MET A 934 39.07 4.75 11.69
N ALA A 935 39.91 5.73 11.36
CA ALA A 935 40.91 5.61 10.30
C ALA A 935 41.92 4.51 10.61
N HIS A 936 42.41 4.42 11.85
CA HIS A 936 43.26 3.31 12.27
C HIS A 936 42.55 1.96 12.10
N HIS A 937 41.30 1.86 12.56
CA HIS A 937 40.54 0.61 12.51
C HIS A 937 40.32 0.15 11.07
N HIS A 938 39.90 1.05 10.18
CA HIS A 938 39.73 0.73 8.76
C HIS A 938 41.06 0.41 8.07
N LEU A 939 42.17 1.03 8.46
CA LEU A 939 43.49 0.68 7.95
C LEU A 939 43.89 -0.73 8.39
N ALA A 940 43.64 -1.08 9.66
CA ALA A 940 43.89 -2.40 10.19
C ALA A 940 43.03 -3.46 9.48
N ILE A 941 41.73 -3.19 9.28
CA ILE A 941 40.83 -4.03 8.48
C ILE A 941 41.38 -4.18 7.06
N ALA A 942 41.81 -3.09 6.42
CA ALA A 942 42.37 -3.14 5.08
C ALA A 942 43.57 -4.08 5.01
N PHE A 943 44.56 -3.93 5.89
CA PHE A 943 45.72 -4.83 5.93
C PHE A 943 45.31 -6.28 6.21
N LEU A 944 44.42 -6.52 7.19
CA LEU A 944 43.93 -7.85 7.53
C LEU A 944 43.28 -8.52 6.34
N PHE A 945 42.37 -7.85 5.63
CA PHE A 945 41.61 -8.43 4.54
C PHE A 945 42.36 -8.49 3.21
N LEU A 946 43.29 -7.54 2.95
CA LEU A 946 44.24 -7.64 1.83
C LEU A 946 45.13 -8.88 1.99
N ILE A 947 45.63 -9.16 3.20
CA ILE A 947 46.40 -10.38 3.48
C ILE A 947 45.50 -11.62 3.49
N ALA A 948 44.31 -11.54 4.10
CA ALA A 948 43.37 -12.67 4.17
C ALA A 948 42.92 -13.15 2.78
N GLY A 949 42.77 -12.24 1.80
CA GLY A 949 42.52 -12.60 0.41
C GLY A 949 43.68 -13.30 -0.31
N HIS A 950 44.81 -13.55 0.37
CA HIS A 950 45.90 -14.41 -0.10
C HIS A 950 46.00 -15.71 0.71
N MET A 951 45.16 -15.92 1.72
CA MET A 951 45.13 -17.15 2.51
C MET A 951 44.52 -18.32 1.76
N TYR A 952 43.63 -18.06 0.79
CA TYR A 952 43.06 -19.08 -0.09
C TYR A 952 43.74 -19.07 -1.45
N ARG A 953 43.85 -20.26 -2.06
CA ARG A 953 44.64 -20.48 -3.28
C ARG A 953 44.23 -19.52 -4.41
N THR A 954 45.19 -18.72 -4.85
CA THR A 954 45.06 -17.79 -5.98
C THR A 954 45.41 -18.47 -7.30
N ASN A 955 45.10 -17.82 -8.43
CA ASN A 955 45.52 -18.29 -9.76
C ASN A 955 47.05 -18.33 -9.94
N PHE A 956 47.81 -17.69 -9.04
CA PHE A 956 49.28 -17.75 -8.98
C PHE A 956 49.81 -18.91 -8.11
N GLY A 957 48.92 -19.74 -7.55
CA GLY A 957 49.28 -20.88 -6.69
C GLY A 957 49.64 -20.53 -5.24
N ILE A 958 49.41 -19.29 -4.82
CA ILE A 958 49.68 -18.79 -3.45
C ILE A 958 48.42 -18.98 -2.59
N GLY A 959 48.55 -19.54 -1.37
CA GLY A 959 47.44 -19.76 -0.42
C GLY A 959 47.07 -21.24 -0.24
N HIS A 960 46.21 -21.54 0.73
CA HIS A 960 45.70 -22.88 1.03
C HIS A 960 44.46 -23.22 0.20
N SER A 961 44.26 -24.51 -0.13
CA SER A 961 42.99 -24.91 -0.72
C SER A 961 41.89 -25.01 0.34
N MET A 962 40.76 -24.37 0.08
CA MET A 962 39.57 -24.44 0.92
C MET A 962 38.99 -25.87 0.97
N LYS A 963 39.12 -26.63 -0.11
CA LYS A 963 38.74 -28.03 -0.15
C LYS A 963 39.56 -28.87 0.83
N ASP A 964 40.88 -28.74 0.78
CA ASP A 964 41.78 -29.45 1.70
C ASP A 964 41.55 -29.03 3.16
N LEU A 965 41.27 -27.75 3.42
CA LEU A 965 40.95 -27.24 4.76
C LEU A 965 39.66 -27.83 5.34
N LEU A 966 38.60 -27.90 4.54
CA LEU A 966 37.32 -28.49 4.96
C LEU A 966 37.45 -30.00 5.16
N ASP A 967 38.16 -30.70 4.27
CA ASP A 967 38.34 -32.15 4.38
C ASP A 967 39.26 -32.55 5.55
N ALA A 968 40.17 -31.68 5.98
CA ALA A 968 41.02 -31.88 7.15
C ALA A 968 40.31 -31.59 8.49
N HIS A 969 39.13 -30.94 8.47
CA HIS A 969 38.42 -30.55 9.70
C HIS A 969 37.64 -31.72 10.31
N ILE A 970 38.25 -32.38 11.30
CA ILE A 970 37.65 -33.46 12.10
C ILE A 970 37.49 -32.96 13.55
N PRO A 971 36.26 -32.90 14.10
CA PRO A 971 36.04 -32.36 15.43
C PRO A 971 36.60 -33.29 16.53
N PRO A 972 37.21 -32.75 17.60
CA PRO A 972 38.00 -33.50 18.58
C PRO A 972 37.23 -34.55 19.40
N GLY A 973 35.90 -34.63 19.28
CA GLY A 973 35.06 -35.59 20.00
C GLY A 973 34.35 -36.64 19.14
N GLY A 974 34.54 -36.66 17.80
CA GLY A 974 33.85 -37.61 16.89
C GLY A 974 32.33 -37.47 16.79
N ARG A 975 31.71 -36.57 17.57
CA ARG A 975 30.24 -36.39 17.68
C ARG A 975 29.57 -35.76 16.46
N LEU A 976 30.33 -35.30 15.46
CA LEU A 976 29.82 -34.76 14.19
C LEU A 976 30.21 -35.65 12.99
N GLY A 977 30.40 -36.95 13.23
CA GLY A 977 30.75 -37.93 12.20
C GLY A 977 32.06 -37.59 11.47
N ARG A 978 32.04 -37.62 10.12
CA ARG A 978 33.13 -37.25 9.21
C ARG A 978 33.42 -35.74 9.15
N GLY A 979 32.80 -34.93 10.00
CA GLY A 979 33.09 -33.49 10.11
C GLY A 979 32.66 -32.73 8.85
N HIS A 980 33.57 -31.93 8.27
CA HIS A 980 33.28 -31.09 7.10
C HIS A 980 33.61 -31.74 5.75
N LYS A 981 33.95 -33.04 5.73
CA LYS A 981 34.32 -33.72 4.49
C LYS A 981 33.21 -33.66 3.44
N GLY A 982 33.57 -33.27 2.22
CA GLY A 982 32.63 -33.12 1.09
C GLY A 982 31.78 -31.84 1.07
N LEU A 983 31.90 -30.96 2.08
CA LEU A 983 31.16 -29.69 2.10
C LEU A 983 31.62 -28.70 1.04
N TYR A 984 32.90 -28.69 0.66
CA TYR A 984 33.39 -27.78 -0.38
C TYR A 984 32.60 -27.95 -1.68
N ASP A 985 32.51 -29.20 -2.14
CA ASP A 985 31.78 -29.53 -3.38
C ASP A 985 30.26 -29.35 -3.18
N THR A 986 29.73 -29.59 -1.98
CA THR A 986 28.29 -29.39 -1.67
C THR A 986 27.90 -27.91 -1.70
N ILE A 987 28.72 -27.03 -1.12
CA ILE A 987 28.50 -25.58 -1.13
C ILE A 987 28.72 -25.02 -2.53
N ASN A 988 29.83 -25.38 -3.19
CA ASN A 988 30.19 -24.77 -4.48
C ASN A 988 29.26 -25.18 -5.63
N ASN A 989 28.58 -26.32 -5.53
CA ASN A 989 27.62 -26.79 -6.53
C ASN A 989 26.16 -26.46 -6.20
N SER A 990 25.86 -25.80 -5.06
CA SER A 990 24.51 -25.32 -4.75
C SER A 990 24.49 -23.80 -4.60
N ILE A 991 23.76 -23.14 -5.50
CA ILE A 991 23.55 -21.69 -5.43
C ILE A 991 22.64 -21.31 -4.26
N HIS A 992 21.65 -22.15 -3.92
CA HIS A 992 20.75 -21.91 -2.80
C HIS A 992 21.47 -22.03 -1.46
N PHE A 993 22.41 -22.96 -1.33
CA PHE A 993 23.20 -23.04 -0.10
C PHE A 993 24.13 -21.85 0.05
N GLN A 994 24.78 -21.41 -1.03
CA GLN A 994 25.59 -20.17 -1.05
C GLN A 994 24.75 -18.94 -0.68
N LEU A 995 23.56 -18.80 -1.26
CA LEU A 995 22.67 -17.67 -1.00
C LEU A 995 22.09 -17.70 0.41
N GLY A 996 21.72 -18.87 0.93
CA GLY A 996 21.29 -19.05 2.30
C GLY A 996 22.35 -18.61 3.31
N LEU A 997 23.61 -19.02 3.10
CA LEU A 997 24.74 -18.60 3.95
C LEU A 997 25.05 -17.09 3.83
N ALA A 998 24.98 -16.54 2.62
CA ALA A 998 25.23 -15.12 2.38
C ALA A 998 24.15 -14.23 3.03
N LEU A 999 22.87 -14.59 2.88
CA LEU A 999 21.76 -13.87 3.49
C LEU A 999 21.78 -14.00 5.02
N ALA A 1000 22.08 -15.19 5.56
CA ALA A 1000 22.21 -15.35 7.01
C ALA A 1000 23.31 -14.43 7.57
N SER A 1001 24.47 -14.41 6.91
CA SER A 1001 25.60 -13.56 7.29
C SER A 1001 25.23 -12.07 7.20
N LEU A 1002 24.58 -11.65 6.11
CA LEU A 1002 24.17 -10.26 5.90
C LEU A 1002 23.09 -9.82 6.89
N GLY A 1003 22.14 -10.69 7.23
CA GLY A 1003 21.10 -10.43 8.22
C GLY A 1003 21.70 -10.22 9.62
N VAL A 1004 22.63 -11.10 10.04
CA VAL A 1004 23.35 -10.95 11.32
C VAL A 1004 24.15 -9.66 11.35
N ILE A 1005 24.92 -9.36 10.31
CA ILE A 1005 25.74 -8.14 10.25
C ILE A 1005 24.85 -6.90 10.28
N THR A 1006 23.73 -6.88 9.54
CA THR A 1006 22.80 -5.75 9.55
C THR A 1006 22.21 -5.51 10.96
N SER A 1007 21.84 -6.57 11.67
CA SER A 1007 21.36 -6.47 13.06
C SER A 1007 22.47 -6.03 14.03
N LEU A 1008 23.69 -6.54 13.86
CA LEU A 1008 24.85 -6.14 14.65
C LEU A 1008 25.20 -4.66 14.45
N VAL A 1009 25.18 -4.18 13.20
CA VAL A 1009 25.40 -2.78 12.86
C VAL A 1009 24.37 -1.90 13.56
N ALA A 1010 23.09 -2.29 13.56
CA ALA A 1010 22.05 -1.56 14.30
C ALA A 1010 22.39 -1.43 15.80
N GLN A 1011 22.83 -2.53 16.42
CA GLN A 1011 23.23 -2.54 17.85
C GLN A 1011 24.48 -1.71 18.11
N HIS A 1012 25.45 -1.74 17.20
CA HIS A 1012 26.68 -0.96 17.30
C HIS A 1012 26.44 0.53 17.07
N MET A 1013 25.52 0.93 16.20
CA MET A 1013 25.21 2.36 15.98
C MET A 1013 24.67 3.04 17.25
N TYR A 1014 23.97 2.29 18.10
CA TYR A 1014 23.51 2.77 19.41
C TYR A 1014 24.64 2.81 20.46
N SER A 1015 25.51 1.78 20.50
CA SER A 1015 26.53 1.62 21.55
C SER A 1015 27.89 2.26 21.23
N LEU A 1016 28.19 2.45 19.95
CA LEU A 1016 29.43 2.97 19.39
C LEU A 1016 29.10 3.97 18.24
N PRO A 1017 28.51 5.12 18.55
CA PRO A 1017 28.15 6.14 17.56
C PRO A 1017 29.36 6.57 16.73
N ALA A 1018 29.36 6.25 15.43
CA ALA A 1018 30.45 6.59 14.52
C ALA A 1018 30.32 8.00 13.91
N TYR A 1019 29.10 8.54 13.85
CA TYR A 1019 28.84 9.82 13.19
C TYR A 1019 28.80 10.97 14.20
N ALA A 1020 29.49 12.06 13.91
CA ALA A 1020 29.51 13.25 14.74
C ALA A 1020 28.08 13.75 15.02
N PHE A 1021 27.79 14.01 16.29
CA PHE A 1021 26.50 14.50 16.81
C PHE A 1021 25.32 13.53 16.73
N ILE A 1022 25.48 12.31 16.19
CA ILE A 1022 24.35 11.36 16.09
C ILE A 1022 23.85 10.89 17.46
N ALA A 1023 24.75 10.76 18.45
CA ALA A 1023 24.41 10.36 19.81
C ALA A 1023 23.55 11.40 20.56
N GLN A 1024 23.49 12.63 20.04
CA GLN A 1024 22.68 13.70 20.58
C GLN A 1024 21.35 13.85 19.83
N ASP A 1025 21.14 13.06 18.75
CA ASP A 1025 19.91 12.98 17.98
C ASP A 1025 19.21 11.62 18.19
N PHE A 1026 18.54 11.49 19.34
CA PHE A 1026 17.90 10.25 19.78
C PHE A 1026 16.86 9.70 18.80
N THR A 1027 16.12 10.58 18.11
CA THR A 1027 15.08 10.18 17.15
C THR A 1027 15.71 9.50 15.94
N THR A 1028 16.77 10.10 15.38
CA THR A 1028 17.54 9.54 14.27
C THR A 1028 18.18 8.20 14.64
N GLN A 1029 18.74 8.07 15.87
CA GLN A 1029 19.26 6.79 16.33
C GLN A 1029 18.19 5.70 16.45
N ALA A 1030 17.02 6.02 17.02
CA ALA A 1030 15.92 5.07 17.16
C ALA A 1030 15.36 4.64 15.79
N ALA A 1031 15.22 5.58 14.86
CA ALA A 1031 14.78 5.31 13.49
C ALA A 1031 15.76 4.38 12.76
N LEU A 1032 17.07 4.67 12.83
CA LEU A 1032 18.10 3.85 12.20
C LEU A 1032 18.19 2.44 12.80
N TYR A 1033 18.11 2.33 14.13
CA TYR A 1033 18.07 1.03 14.80
C TYR A 1033 16.89 0.19 14.29
N THR A 1034 15.69 0.77 14.34
CA THR A 1034 14.45 0.09 13.92
C THR A 1034 14.49 -0.32 12.46
N HIS A 1035 14.91 0.58 11.58
CA HIS A 1035 15.04 0.34 10.14
C HIS A 1035 15.98 -0.83 9.83
N HIS A 1036 17.18 -0.85 10.41
CA HIS A 1036 18.15 -1.92 10.16
C HIS A 1036 17.70 -3.25 10.78
N GLN A 1037 17.01 -3.25 11.92
CA GLN A 1037 16.45 -4.49 12.49
C GLN A 1037 15.35 -5.09 11.59
N TYR A 1038 14.49 -4.26 10.97
CA TYR A 1038 13.50 -4.77 10.01
C TYR A 1038 14.15 -5.38 8.76
N ILE A 1039 15.16 -4.72 8.20
CA ILE A 1039 15.91 -5.25 7.05
C ILE A 1039 16.60 -6.57 7.43
N ALA A 1040 17.24 -6.63 8.61
CA ALA A 1040 17.86 -7.84 9.11
C ALA A 1040 16.86 -9.01 9.21
N GLY A 1041 15.65 -8.76 9.73
CA GLY A 1041 14.60 -9.77 9.81
C GLY A 1041 14.13 -10.28 8.44
N PHE A 1042 14.00 -9.39 7.45
CA PHE A 1042 13.63 -9.77 6.09
C PHE A 1042 14.71 -10.63 5.41
N ILE A 1043 15.97 -10.19 5.47
CA ILE A 1043 17.12 -10.94 4.90
C ILE A 1043 17.27 -12.30 5.58
N MET A 1044 17.10 -12.36 6.91
CA MET A 1044 17.17 -13.60 7.67
C MET A 1044 16.08 -14.60 7.26
N THR A 1045 14.88 -14.11 6.95
CA THR A 1045 13.79 -14.96 6.42
C THR A 1045 14.17 -15.56 5.07
N GLY A 1046 14.74 -14.76 4.17
CA GLY A 1046 15.27 -15.24 2.87
C GLY A 1046 16.39 -16.29 3.04
N ALA A 1047 17.24 -16.14 4.05
CA ALA A 1047 18.30 -17.11 4.35
C ALA A 1047 17.74 -18.50 4.67
N PHE A 1048 16.73 -18.58 5.53
CA PHE A 1048 16.08 -19.83 5.88
C PHE A 1048 15.30 -20.44 4.70
N ALA A 1049 14.67 -19.61 3.87
CA ALA A 1049 13.98 -20.07 2.67
C ALA A 1049 14.95 -20.77 1.69
N HIS A 1050 16.09 -20.16 1.39
CA HIS A 1050 17.09 -20.78 0.51
C HIS A 1050 17.79 -21.98 1.15
N GLY A 1051 18.01 -21.97 2.46
CA GLY A 1051 18.49 -23.15 3.19
C GLY A 1051 17.52 -24.34 3.08
N ALA A 1052 16.21 -24.09 3.18
CA ALA A 1052 15.20 -25.13 2.99
C ALA A 1052 15.19 -25.69 1.56
N ILE A 1053 15.30 -24.82 0.54
CA ILE A 1053 15.38 -25.24 -0.87
C ILE A 1053 16.61 -26.14 -1.10
N PHE A 1054 17.77 -25.77 -0.55
CA PHE A 1054 18.98 -26.61 -0.61
C PHE A 1054 18.73 -28.02 -0.07
N PHE A 1055 18.16 -28.15 1.13
CA PHE A 1055 17.91 -29.47 1.74
C PHE A 1055 16.91 -30.34 0.96
N ILE A 1056 16.02 -29.72 0.20
CA ILE A 1056 15.00 -30.42 -0.60
C ILE A 1056 15.55 -30.82 -1.97
N ARG A 1057 16.31 -29.93 -2.63
CA ARG A 1057 16.66 -30.05 -4.06
C ARG A 1057 18.10 -30.46 -4.31
N ASP A 1058 19.05 -29.81 -3.63
CA ASP A 1058 20.49 -29.87 -3.95
C ASP A 1058 21.26 -30.81 -3.02
N TYR A 1059 20.69 -31.15 -1.86
CA TYR A 1059 21.33 -32.02 -0.89
C TYR A 1059 21.44 -33.46 -1.40
N ASN A 1060 22.67 -33.95 -1.55
CA ASN A 1060 22.96 -35.35 -1.90
C ASN A 1060 23.36 -36.14 -0.65
N PRO A 1061 22.54 -37.12 -0.20
CA PRO A 1061 22.82 -37.93 1.00
C PRO A 1061 24.08 -38.79 0.90
N GLU A 1062 24.42 -39.32 -0.28
CA GLU A 1062 25.63 -40.15 -0.48
C GLU A 1062 26.90 -39.29 -0.40
N GLN A 1063 26.87 -38.11 -1.03
CA GLN A 1063 27.98 -37.16 -0.97
C GLN A 1063 28.21 -36.62 0.45
N ASN A 1064 27.12 -36.49 1.24
CA ASN A 1064 27.14 -35.94 2.59
C ASN A 1064 27.06 -37.01 3.69
N GLU A 1065 27.26 -38.29 3.37
CA GLU A 1065 27.10 -39.40 4.30
C GLU A 1065 27.89 -39.17 5.59
N ASP A 1066 27.26 -39.32 6.76
CA ASP A 1066 27.89 -39.17 8.07
C ASP A 1066 28.66 -37.85 8.29
N ASN A 1067 28.45 -36.80 7.48
CA ASN A 1067 29.06 -35.49 7.73
C ASN A 1067 28.15 -34.61 8.61
N VAL A 1068 28.61 -33.40 8.95
CA VAL A 1068 27.86 -32.51 9.86
C VAL A 1068 26.43 -32.19 9.39
N LEU A 1069 26.18 -32.11 8.08
CA LEU A 1069 24.84 -31.86 7.54
C LEU A 1069 23.92 -33.06 7.75
N ALA A 1070 24.42 -34.28 7.53
CA ALA A 1070 23.69 -35.51 7.82
C ALA A 1070 23.33 -35.61 9.31
N ARG A 1071 24.28 -35.29 10.19
CA ARG A 1071 24.05 -35.27 11.66
C ARG A 1071 23.02 -34.23 12.08
N MET A 1072 23.04 -33.04 11.48
CA MET A 1072 22.03 -32.02 11.75
C MET A 1072 20.61 -32.51 11.39
N LEU A 1073 20.46 -33.20 10.25
CA LEU A 1073 19.19 -33.78 9.84
C LEU A 1073 18.74 -34.94 10.75
N GLU A 1074 19.66 -35.77 11.22
CA GLU A 1074 19.40 -36.85 12.19
C GLU A 1074 18.91 -36.30 13.55
N HIS A 1075 19.34 -35.08 13.95
CA HIS A 1075 19.01 -34.45 15.23
C HIS A 1075 18.01 -33.29 15.14
N LYS A 1076 17.38 -33.09 13.98
CA LYS A 1076 16.50 -31.93 13.70
C LYS A 1076 15.38 -31.74 14.72
N GLU A 1077 14.78 -32.83 15.21
CA GLU A 1077 13.67 -32.78 16.17
C GLU A 1077 14.10 -32.17 17.51
N ALA A 1078 15.27 -32.55 18.01
CA ALA A 1078 15.84 -32.00 19.23
C ALA A 1078 16.22 -30.52 19.05
N ILE A 1079 16.85 -30.16 17.94
CA ILE A 1079 17.26 -28.78 17.65
C ILE A 1079 16.03 -27.86 17.59
N ILE A 1080 15.00 -28.24 16.83
CA ILE A 1080 13.77 -27.47 16.69
C ILE A 1080 13.08 -27.31 18.05
N SER A 1081 12.92 -28.39 18.82
CA SER A 1081 12.26 -28.34 20.13
C SER A 1081 12.93 -27.37 21.10
N HIS A 1082 14.27 -27.32 21.16
CA HIS A 1082 14.99 -26.42 22.07
C HIS A 1082 14.93 -24.97 21.60
N LEU A 1083 15.03 -24.72 20.29
CA LEU A 1083 14.90 -23.37 19.73
C LEU A 1083 13.47 -22.83 19.90
N SER A 1084 12.45 -23.67 19.73
CA SER A 1084 11.06 -23.31 20.00
C SER A 1084 10.84 -22.96 21.47
N TRP A 1085 11.36 -23.76 22.40
CA TRP A 1085 11.30 -23.44 23.83
C TRP A 1085 11.96 -22.08 24.15
N ALA A 1086 13.17 -21.85 23.64
CA ALA A 1086 13.89 -20.59 23.86
C ALA A 1086 13.14 -19.39 23.27
N SER A 1087 12.57 -19.54 22.07
CA SER A 1087 11.80 -18.49 21.39
C SER A 1087 10.51 -18.15 22.13
N LEU A 1088 9.78 -19.16 22.60
CA LEU A 1088 8.56 -19.00 23.39
C LEU A 1088 8.87 -18.33 24.74
N PHE A 1089 9.92 -18.78 25.42
CA PHE A 1089 10.35 -18.18 26.69
C PHE A 1089 10.71 -16.70 26.50
N LEU A 1090 11.58 -16.37 25.56
CA LEU A 1090 12.00 -14.99 25.32
C LEU A 1090 10.86 -14.09 24.85
N GLY A 1091 10.00 -14.57 23.94
CA GLY A 1091 8.88 -13.81 23.39
C GLY A 1091 7.79 -13.51 24.42
N PHE A 1092 7.28 -14.53 25.12
CA PHE A 1092 6.20 -14.34 26.10
C PHE A 1092 6.67 -13.64 27.37
N HIS A 1093 7.90 -13.87 27.81
CA HIS A 1093 8.45 -13.21 28.99
C HIS A 1093 8.66 -11.71 28.74
N THR A 1094 9.23 -11.34 27.59
CA THR A 1094 9.42 -9.93 27.20
C THR A 1094 8.07 -9.22 27.05
N LEU A 1095 7.10 -9.84 26.38
CA LEU A 1095 5.75 -9.29 26.25
C LEU A 1095 5.04 -9.14 27.60
N GLY A 1096 5.17 -10.12 28.50
CA GLY A 1096 4.61 -10.06 29.85
C GLY A 1096 5.18 -8.91 30.68
N LEU A 1097 6.46 -8.58 30.51
CA LEU A 1097 7.10 -7.43 31.15
C LEU A 1097 6.58 -6.09 30.60
N TYR A 1098 6.38 -5.97 29.28
CA TYR A 1098 5.78 -4.78 28.68
C TYR A 1098 4.32 -4.59 29.12
N VAL A 1099 3.54 -5.67 29.11
CA VAL A 1099 2.15 -5.66 29.60
C VAL A 1099 2.08 -5.28 31.07
N HIS A 1100 2.98 -5.81 31.91
CA HIS A 1100 3.05 -5.40 33.32
C HIS A 1100 3.33 -3.90 33.46
N ASN A 1101 4.30 -3.37 32.72
CA ASN A 1101 4.65 -1.95 32.78
C ASN A 1101 3.50 -1.04 32.30
N ASP A 1102 2.84 -1.41 31.20
CA ASP A 1102 1.69 -0.69 30.66
C ASP A 1102 0.51 -0.72 31.62
N VAL A 1103 0.28 -1.85 32.29
CA VAL A 1103 -0.75 -2.00 33.33
C VAL A 1103 -0.43 -1.15 34.56
N MET A 1104 0.83 -1.11 35.02
CA MET A 1104 1.24 -0.26 36.15
C MET A 1104 1.14 1.25 35.83
N LEU A 1105 1.40 1.63 34.56
CA LEU A 1105 1.18 2.98 34.04
C LEU A 1105 -0.32 3.33 33.98
N ALA A 1106 -1.14 2.42 33.46
CA ALA A 1106 -2.58 2.60 33.36
C ALA A 1106 -3.27 2.75 34.73
N PHE A 1107 -2.74 2.10 35.77
CA PHE A 1107 -3.26 2.22 37.14
C PHE A 1107 -2.70 3.40 37.94
N GLY A 1108 -1.85 4.24 37.35
CA GLY A 1108 -1.32 5.44 38.02
C GLY A 1108 -0.38 5.13 39.19
N THR A 1109 0.29 3.97 39.18
CA THR A 1109 1.30 3.58 40.17
C THR A 1109 2.69 3.42 39.55
N PRO A 1110 3.27 4.47 38.93
CA PRO A 1110 4.55 4.39 38.23
C PRO A 1110 5.72 4.07 39.17
N GLU A 1111 5.65 4.39 40.47
CA GLU A 1111 6.68 3.99 41.44
C GLU A 1111 6.83 2.46 41.59
N LYS A 1112 5.79 1.67 41.25
CA LYS A 1112 5.89 0.21 41.25
C LYS A 1112 6.58 -0.37 40.02
N ALA A 1113 6.80 0.42 38.95
CA ALA A 1113 7.61 0.01 37.81
C ALA A 1113 9.09 -0.16 38.18
N ASN A 1114 9.58 0.57 39.20
CA ASN A 1114 10.97 0.53 39.67
C ASN A 1114 11.32 -0.71 40.53
N LEU A 1115 10.34 -1.51 40.96
CA LEU A 1115 10.58 -2.76 41.71
C LEU A 1115 11.27 -3.86 40.87
N ASN A 1116 11.35 -3.70 39.55
CA ASN A 1116 12.06 -4.63 38.67
C ASN A 1116 13.60 -4.59 38.80
N ARG A 1117 14.20 -3.53 39.38
CA ARG A 1117 15.66 -3.51 39.59
C ARG A 1117 16.13 -4.57 40.59
N THR A 1118 15.26 -5.02 41.49
CA THR A 1118 15.60 -6.00 42.53
C THR A 1118 15.34 -7.45 42.11
N TYR A 1119 14.43 -7.70 41.17
CA TYR A 1119 14.15 -9.05 40.67
C TYR A 1119 15.16 -9.54 39.62
N ILE A 1120 15.76 -8.63 38.84
CA ILE A 1120 16.74 -8.96 37.79
C ILE A 1120 18.09 -9.43 38.36
N CYS A 1121 18.40 -9.13 39.62
CA CYS A 1121 19.70 -9.45 40.23
C CYS A 1121 19.71 -10.75 41.09
N SER A 1122 18.65 -11.56 41.06
CA SER A 1122 18.57 -12.81 41.83
C SER A 1122 18.60 -14.10 40.98
N MET A 1123 19.15 -14.03 39.76
CA MET A 1123 19.20 -15.18 38.84
C MET A 1123 20.57 -15.89 38.77
N ASP A 1124 21.34 -15.90 39.86
CA ASP A 1124 22.49 -16.81 40.02
C ASP A 1124 22.06 -18.26 40.38
N THR A 1125 20.77 -18.58 40.47
CA THR A 1125 20.28 -19.88 41.00
C THR A 1125 19.59 -20.80 39.99
N ILE A 1126 19.61 -20.50 38.68
CA ILE A 1126 19.05 -21.41 37.64
C ILE A 1126 20.11 -21.71 36.56
N CYS A 1127 21.34 -21.96 36.98
CA CYS A 1127 22.38 -22.63 36.17
C CYS A 1127 22.71 -24.03 36.71
N SER A 1128 21.75 -24.66 37.41
CA SER A 1128 21.91 -26.00 37.96
C SER A 1128 20.70 -26.89 37.68
N TRP A 1129 20.30 -27.03 36.41
CA TRP A 1129 19.56 -28.19 35.88
C TRP A 1129 19.85 -28.37 34.39
#